data_AF-A0A397VW92-F1
#
_entry.id   AF-A0A397VW92-F1
#
_cell.length_a   1.000
_cell.length_b   1.000
_cell.length_c   1.000
_cell.angle_alpha   90.00
_cell.angle_beta   90.00
_cell.angle_gamma   90.00
#
_symmetry.space_group_name_H-M   'P 1'
#
loop_
_entity.id
_entity.type
_entity.pdbx_description
1 polymer ?
#
loop_
_entity_poly.entity_id
_entity_poly.type
_entity_poly.pdbx_seq_one_letter_code
_entity_poly.pdbx_strand_id
1 'polypeptide(L)'
;MPPINLTAVPIAFINAVLKNENEDNDRNANSSKSQQNKLLTSSAEKEIIFACIQRIDDKIRDIKAEVYRIILNRQDIFIKLYNESIFLRNKIDAVFTEIDNVSREINDSEVGMKPKLITALQENRIIMREVHSTRYVVETLEYLIEVQNSAKLFHEYLTQGRIEEAAASITNMDRLLESPPIQTDQKIHIFEKLKEQLATMKETLDQSLDDLLTESISFQKLEDDTSGVILTILSSVQNSDSPTLLTSVFTSLSEIGSINVQLSRLKKNVMKYLIIPLLKNRDSFGASFKVDDDFKSMLYIGPNLDDTSTVDKDQDGVFIHLITVFRFIYTFIFGGLDPVKKETVISPFATQYASTFGKFISHDLRDAVINEYLSHAIPMETSEFKQFEQVANAVKRFQTEMRRMGFMRSTSGEEGEERTLGAYVAKVDIHFTIKKRDKLLEIGRNIMLDSIFDSLIITEDSNDANDANENSNRKINDNSVENNSKVDNNLEINQSYKDESINSTQDNNPNEGWEVDWDEAWNDDDNWDNTNKQNELSGETNTHDPEVVKEPERYSISVKSKPLIDLTINTLNEARNLNAKSGIRLYHATLVLFDLYRAIMPVYHSNSFTNVPTLAMLFHNDCIWIADQLIIIQDQFINSLLPQENNESEDFEFKILYNDMANKLRDLGNEWYDIQLEKQKSVLKEFLDEMDGVQLTANEERFETCQQAMNKVMYTIKHLSKIWKDVLRPSEYYIILGALINSVLTIMIENLEDLYDISEEESHQLNLIYSMLFPLEEIFRKNGPNKIENHVKNWKKFCYITDILEFSLANIMDKFRSAELNWFTSKELEGLICALFADTTLREQSLQEIRRGHPVPKN
;
A
#
# COMPACT_ATOMS: atom_id res chain seq x y z
N MET A 1 -63.81 102.70 -33.58
CA MET A 1 -64.57 103.86 -34.09
C MET A 1 -64.94 103.60 -35.55
N PRO A 2 -66.16 103.96 -35.99
CA PRO A 2 -66.81 103.49 -37.22
C PRO A 2 -66.21 104.12 -38.51
N PRO A 3 -66.57 103.63 -39.72
CA PRO A 3 -65.76 103.77 -40.93
C PRO A 3 -65.93 105.15 -41.58
N ILE A 4 -64.82 105.75 -42.05
CA ILE A 4 -64.84 106.96 -42.86
C ILE A 4 -64.65 106.56 -44.33
N ASN A 5 -65.57 107.08 -45.15
CA ASN A 5 -65.90 106.73 -46.51
C ASN A 5 -64.78 107.06 -47.52
N LEU A 6 -64.62 106.18 -48.52
CA LEU A 6 -63.42 105.97 -49.33
C LEU A 6 -63.50 106.63 -50.72
N THR A 7 -63.93 107.89 -50.79
CA THR A 7 -64.09 108.61 -52.08
C THR A 7 -63.43 109.99 -52.13
N ALA A 8 -62.64 110.36 -51.11
CA ALA A 8 -61.99 111.65 -51.08
C ALA A 8 -60.46 111.51 -50.92
N VAL A 9 -59.76 112.47 -51.50
CA VAL A 9 -58.41 112.89 -51.12
C VAL A 9 -57.16 112.07 -51.57
N PRO A 10 -57.08 111.54 -52.81
CA PRO A 10 -55.88 111.77 -53.63
C PRO A 10 -55.40 113.25 -53.56
N ILE A 11 -56.33 114.18 -53.28
CA ILE A 11 -56.13 115.58 -52.89
C ILE A 11 -55.33 115.77 -51.56
N ALA A 12 -55.26 114.83 -50.61
CA ALA A 12 -54.59 115.05 -49.30
C ALA A 12 -53.09 114.81 -49.40
N PHE A 13 -52.69 113.84 -50.22
CA PHE A 13 -51.29 113.65 -50.61
C PHE A 13 -50.83 114.81 -51.53
N ILE A 14 -51.69 115.27 -52.44
CA ILE A 14 -51.44 116.49 -53.24
C ILE A 14 -51.36 117.74 -52.33
N ASN A 15 -52.17 117.86 -51.28
CA ASN A 15 -52.13 118.97 -50.31
C ASN A 15 -50.91 118.92 -49.39
N ALA A 16 -50.40 117.73 -49.06
CA ALA A 16 -49.16 117.58 -48.30
C ALA A 16 -47.93 117.98 -49.14
N VAL A 17 -47.98 117.72 -50.46
CA VAL A 17 -46.93 118.16 -51.40
C VAL A 17 -47.08 119.66 -51.75
N LEU A 18 -48.29 120.19 -51.89
CA LEU A 18 -48.55 121.63 -52.08
C LEU A 18 -48.23 122.48 -50.83
N LYS A 19 -48.18 121.89 -49.64
CA LYS A 19 -47.73 122.60 -48.43
C LYS A 19 -46.22 122.89 -48.44
N ASN A 20 -45.42 122.18 -49.24
CA ASN A 20 -43.99 122.43 -49.39
C ASN A 20 -43.65 123.61 -50.33
N GLU A 21 -44.62 124.32 -50.92
CA GLU A 21 -44.36 125.55 -51.70
C GLU A 21 -44.63 126.87 -50.93
N ASN A 22 -45.19 126.82 -49.71
CA ASN A 22 -45.62 128.03 -48.99
C ASN A 22 -44.93 128.32 -47.65
N GLU A 23 -43.91 127.57 -47.23
CA GLU A 23 -43.10 127.94 -46.05
C GLU A 23 -41.66 128.37 -46.34
N ASP A 24 -41.23 128.41 -47.61
CA ASP A 24 -39.93 129.02 -47.99
C ASP A 24 -40.07 130.33 -48.79
N ASN A 25 -41.27 130.92 -48.85
CA ASN A 25 -41.52 132.24 -49.46
C ASN A 25 -41.66 133.40 -48.45
N ASP A 26 -41.17 133.23 -47.21
CA ASP A 26 -40.99 134.33 -46.25
C ASP A 26 -39.51 134.54 -45.84
N ARG A 27 -38.63 134.53 -46.85
CA ARG A 27 -37.46 135.41 -46.89
C ARG A 27 -37.60 136.39 -48.05
N ASN A 28 -38.07 137.60 -47.72
CA ASN A 28 -37.68 138.87 -48.33
C ASN A 28 -37.58 138.91 -49.88
N ALA A 29 -38.67 139.37 -50.48
CA ALA A 29 -38.57 140.41 -51.49
C ALA A 29 -38.03 141.71 -50.84
N ASN A 30 -36.80 142.10 -51.16
CA ASN A 30 -36.60 143.40 -51.80
C ASN A 30 -36.50 143.06 -53.29
N SER A 31 -37.43 143.41 -54.17
CA SER A 31 -38.23 144.63 -54.20
C SER A 31 -39.38 144.48 -55.20
N SER A 32 -40.37 145.35 -55.03
CA SER A 32 -41.18 145.95 -56.11
C SER A 32 -42.35 145.08 -56.63
N LYS A 33 -43.57 145.39 -56.17
CA LYS A 33 -44.54 146.31 -56.80
C LYS A 33 -45.42 145.58 -57.83
N SER A 34 -46.65 145.26 -57.46
CA SER A 34 -47.82 146.16 -57.43
C SER A 34 -48.52 146.24 -58.77
N GLN A 35 -49.84 146.20 -58.65
CA GLN A 35 -50.85 146.63 -59.60
C GLN A 35 -51.29 145.55 -60.59
N GLN A 36 -52.56 145.12 -60.54
CA GLN A 36 -53.69 145.94 -61.01
C GLN A 36 -53.39 146.38 -62.44
N ASN A 37 -54.21 146.15 -63.44
CA ASN A 37 -55.65 146.20 -63.38
C ASN A 37 -56.06 146.15 -64.86
N LYS A 38 -57.28 145.66 -65.06
CA LYS A 38 -58.27 146.32 -65.89
C LYS A 38 -58.01 146.52 -67.38
N LEU A 39 -59.11 146.23 -68.05
CA LEU A 39 -59.66 146.97 -69.19
C LEU A 39 -58.84 146.74 -70.47
N LEU A 40 -59.44 146.14 -71.51
CA LEU A 40 -60.33 146.86 -72.44
C LEU A 40 -59.56 148.10 -72.93
N THR A 41 -59.29 148.30 -74.21
CA THR A 41 -60.15 148.14 -75.38
C THR A 41 -59.43 148.96 -76.46
N SER A 42 -59.12 148.34 -77.60
CA SER A 42 -58.85 148.94 -78.94
C SER A 42 -57.90 148.00 -79.71
N SER A 43 -58.38 146.84 -80.14
CA SER A 43 -58.87 146.55 -81.51
C SER A 43 -57.81 146.44 -82.62
N ALA A 44 -56.52 146.67 -82.37
CA ALA A 44 -55.48 146.32 -83.37
C ALA A 44 -54.17 145.74 -82.79
N GLU A 45 -53.78 146.06 -81.56
CA GLU A 45 -52.46 145.66 -81.01
C GLU A 45 -52.47 144.38 -80.15
N LYS A 46 -53.64 143.78 -79.90
CA LYS A 46 -53.79 142.61 -79.01
C LYS A 46 -53.42 141.26 -79.64
N GLU A 47 -53.64 141.06 -80.94
CA GLU A 47 -53.46 139.74 -81.58
C GLU A 47 -51.99 139.28 -81.59
N ILE A 48 -51.05 140.21 -81.76
CA ILE A 48 -49.62 139.87 -81.87
C ILE A 48 -49.04 139.48 -80.50
N ILE A 49 -49.46 140.14 -79.42
CA ILE A 49 -49.00 139.80 -78.06
C ILE A 49 -49.69 138.54 -77.54
N PHE A 50 -50.96 138.30 -77.90
CA PHE A 50 -51.67 137.06 -77.56
C PHE A 50 -50.97 135.84 -78.17
N ALA A 51 -50.50 135.91 -79.42
CA ALA A 51 -49.80 134.80 -80.06
C ALA A 51 -48.48 134.43 -79.35
N CYS A 52 -47.80 135.39 -78.70
CA CYS A 52 -46.52 135.13 -78.03
C CYS A 52 -46.71 134.54 -76.62
N ILE A 53 -47.68 135.05 -75.86
CA ILE A 53 -48.04 134.51 -74.54
C ILE A 53 -48.61 133.08 -74.69
N GLN A 54 -49.46 132.86 -75.69
CA GLN A 54 -50.04 131.54 -75.97
C GLN A 54 -48.96 130.48 -76.27
N ARG A 55 -47.86 130.88 -76.91
CA ARG A 55 -46.74 129.99 -77.24
C ARG A 55 -45.85 129.62 -76.03
N ILE A 56 -45.77 130.49 -75.02
CA ILE A 56 -45.08 130.19 -73.74
C ILE A 56 -45.99 129.37 -72.83
N ASP A 57 -47.28 129.69 -72.77
CA ASP A 57 -48.27 128.92 -71.99
C ASP A 57 -48.43 127.49 -72.50
N ASP A 58 -48.32 127.25 -73.81
CA ASP A 58 -48.36 125.89 -74.35
C ASP A 58 -47.11 125.08 -73.96
N LYS A 59 -45.92 125.72 -73.89
CA LYS A 59 -44.69 125.05 -73.41
C LYS A 59 -44.71 124.75 -71.90
N ILE A 60 -45.26 125.63 -71.08
CA ILE A 60 -45.43 125.38 -69.64
C ILE A 60 -46.46 124.26 -69.41
N ARG A 61 -47.51 124.20 -70.24
CA ARG A 61 -48.53 123.14 -70.16
C ARG A 61 -47.98 121.78 -70.55
N ASP A 62 -47.11 121.70 -71.55
CA ASP A 62 -46.43 120.45 -71.94
C ASP A 62 -45.49 119.95 -70.83
N ILE A 63 -44.69 120.82 -70.20
CA ILE A 63 -43.80 120.41 -69.09
C ILE A 63 -44.62 119.98 -67.85
N LYS A 64 -45.71 120.69 -67.53
CA LYS A 64 -46.62 120.28 -66.44
C LYS A 64 -47.29 118.93 -66.74
N ALA A 65 -47.70 118.68 -67.99
CA ALA A 65 -48.30 117.41 -68.39
C ALA A 65 -47.32 116.24 -68.26
N GLU A 66 -46.03 116.46 -68.54
CA GLU A 66 -44.99 115.44 -68.41
C GLU A 66 -44.71 115.09 -66.93
N VAL A 67 -44.62 116.09 -66.05
CA VAL A 67 -44.44 115.87 -64.60
C VAL A 67 -45.68 115.23 -63.96
N TYR A 68 -46.88 115.64 -64.36
CA TYR A 68 -48.13 115.00 -63.90
C TYR A 68 -48.22 113.53 -64.36
N ARG A 69 -47.75 113.19 -65.55
CA ARG A 69 -47.68 111.80 -66.01
C ARG A 69 -46.74 110.96 -65.15
N ILE A 70 -45.56 111.45 -64.77
CA ILE A 70 -44.60 110.66 -63.97
C ILE A 70 -45.11 110.44 -62.54
N ILE A 71 -45.76 111.43 -61.92
CA ILE A 71 -46.30 111.33 -60.56
C ILE A 71 -47.56 110.45 -60.51
N LEU A 72 -48.45 110.55 -61.50
CA LEU A 72 -49.63 109.67 -61.62
C LEU A 72 -49.23 108.21 -61.90
N ASN A 73 -48.13 107.96 -62.61
CA ASN A 73 -47.73 106.59 -62.99
C ASN A 73 -47.11 105.77 -61.84
N ARG A 74 -46.83 106.37 -60.66
CA ARG A 74 -46.23 105.65 -59.51
C ARG A 74 -46.97 105.77 -58.18
N GLN A 75 -48.17 106.35 -58.16
CA GLN A 75 -48.97 106.54 -56.94
C GLN A 75 -49.51 105.22 -56.35
N ASP A 76 -49.87 104.25 -57.19
CA ASP A 76 -50.42 102.95 -56.76
C ASP A 76 -49.40 102.06 -56.04
N ILE A 77 -48.12 102.14 -56.43
CA ILE A 77 -47.06 101.30 -55.86
C ILE A 77 -46.77 101.72 -54.40
N PHE A 78 -46.78 103.01 -54.11
CA PHE A 78 -46.52 103.52 -52.76
C PHE A 78 -47.65 103.16 -51.77
N ILE A 79 -48.92 103.31 -52.19
CA ILE A 79 -50.08 102.97 -51.35
C ILE A 79 -50.10 101.47 -51.04
N LYS A 80 -49.75 100.61 -52.01
CA LYS A 80 -49.63 99.16 -51.78
C LYS A 80 -48.59 98.84 -50.70
N LEU A 81 -47.37 99.36 -50.82
CA LEU A 81 -46.28 99.05 -49.88
C LEU A 81 -46.53 99.56 -48.46
N TYR A 82 -47.15 100.74 -48.31
CA TYR A 82 -47.47 101.29 -47.00
C TYR A 82 -48.55 100.47 -46.26
N ASN A 83 -49.60 100.06 -46.98
CA ASN A 83 -50.65 99.22 -46.41
C ASN A 83 -50.13 97.81 -46.08
N GLU A 84 -49.21 97.25 -46.88
CA GLU A 84 -48.53 95.99 -46.55
C GLU A 84 -47.71 96.08 -45.26
N SER A 85 -47.01 97.19 -45.01
CA SER A 85 -46.23 97.39 -43.78
C SER A 85 -47.11 97.41 -42.52
N ILE A 86 -48.24 98.13 -42.54
CA ILE A 86 -49.18 98.17 -41.41
C ILE A 86 -49.83 96.79 -41.18
N PHE A 87 -50.21 96.11 -42.27
CA PHE A 87 -50.76 94.76 -42.20
C PHE A 87 -49.75 93.79 -41.56
N LEU A 88 -48.47 93.87 -41.94
CA LEU A 88 -47.42 93.01 -41.40
C LEU A 88 -47.19 93.26 -39.91
N ARG A 89 -47.18 94.52 -39.46
CA ARG A 89 -47.02 94.86 -38.03
C ARG A 89 -48.18 94.34 -37.19
N ASN A 90 -49.42 94.56 -37.62
CA ASN A 90 -50.59 94.05 -36.88
C ASN A 90 -50.59 92.51 -36.82
N LYS A 91 -50.08 91.86 -37.87
CA LYS A 91 -49.92 90.40 -37.88
C LYS A 91 -48.83 89.93 -36.90
N ILE A 92 -47.74 90.68 -36.75
CA ILE A 92 -46.69 90.38 -35.77
C ILE A 92 -47.24 90.51 -34.34
N ASP A 93 -47.97 91.59 -34.03
CA ASP A 93 -48.55 91.78 -32.70
C ASP A 93 -49.60 90.69 -32.38
N ALA A 94 -50.42 90.29 -33.36
CA ALA A 94 -51.35 89.18 -33.20
C ALA A 94 -50.61 87.86 -32.90
N VAL A 95 -49.50 87.57 -33.61
CA VAL A 95 -48.68 86.38 -33.37
C VAL A 95 -48.03 86.39 -31.99
N PHE A 96 -47.51 87.53 -31.51
CA PHE A 96 -46.98 87.62 -30.14
C PHE A 96 -48.06 87.38 -29.09
N THR A 97 -49.27 87.89 -29.30
CA THR A 97 -50.40 87.65 -28.40
C THR A 97 -50.81 86.17 -28.40
N GLU A 98 -50.78 85.50 -29.55
CA GLU A 98 -50.99 84.05 -29.65
C GLU A 98 -49.88 83.26 -28.94
N ILE A 99 -48.61 83.66 -29.07
CA ILE A 99 -47.49 83.03 -28.38
C ILE A 99 -47.63 83.14 -26.86
N ASP A 100 -48.02 84.31 -26.34
CA ASP A 100 -48.23 84.50 -24.91
C ASP A 100 -49.41 83.68 -24.39
N ASN A 101 -50.51 83.60 -25.15
CA ASN A 101 -51.66 82.75 -24.80
C ASN A 101 -51.28 81.26 -24.79
N VAL A 102 -50.57 80.79 -25.81
CA VAL A 102 -50.07 79.39 -25.87
C VAL A 102 -49.07 79.12 -24.74
N SER A 103 -48.18 80.06 -24.43
CA SER A 103 -47.24 79.93 -23.31
C SER A 103 -47.97 79.81 -21.98
N ARG A 104 -49.06 80.55 -21.79
CA ARG A 104 -49.91 80.45 -20.60
C ARG A 104 -50.66 79.12 -20.54
N GLU A 105 -51.30 78.68 -21.63
CA GLU A 105 -51.97 77.38 -21.69
C GLU A 105 -51.02 76.19 -21.45
N ILE A 106 -49.74 76.33 -21.80
CA ILE A 106 -48.73 75.29 -21.58
C ILE A 106 -48.15 75.35 -20.15
N ASN A 107 -47.78 76.54 -19.66
CA ASN A 107 -46.94 76.71 -18.46
C ASN A 107 -47.68 77.21 -17.20
N ASP A 108 -48.98 77.54 -17.27
CA ASP A 108 -49.75 77.96 -16.09
C ASP A 108 -49.71 76.88 -14.99
N SER A 109 -49.45 77.32 -13.75
CA SER A 109 -49.10 76.45 -12.62
C SER A 109 -50.25 75.57 -12.16
N GLU A 110 -51.51 75.99 -12.33
CA GLU A 110 -52.68 75.23 -11.87
C GLU A 110 -53.47 74.59 -13.02
N VAL A 111 -53.56 75.24 -14.18
CA VAL A 111 -54.46 74.82 -15.28
C VAL A 111 -53.69 74.40 -16.54
N GLY A 112 -52.40 74.68 -16.61
CA GLY A 112 -51.57 74.44 -17.80
C GLY A 112 -51.40 72.96 -18.14
N MET A 113 -51.15 72.66 -19.42
CA MET A 113 -50.96 71.28 -19.88
C MET A 113 -49.72 70.60 -19.27
N LYS A 114 -48.63 71.33 -19.00
CA LYS A 114 -47.39 70.76 -18.47
C LYS A 114 -47.55 70.16 -17.06
N PRO A 115 -48.09 70.87 -16.04
CA PRO A 115 -48.33 70.26 -14.73
C PRO A 115 -49.33 69.11 -14.79
N LYS A 116 -50.42 69.21 -15.58
CA LYS A 116 -51.35 68.08 -15.79
C LYS A 116 -50.68 66.85 -16.38
N LEU A 117 -49.79 67.01 -17.36
CA LEU A 117 -49.02 65.92 -17.94
C LEU A 117 -48.05 65.31 -16.92
N ILE A 118 -47.39 66.13 -16.10
CA ILE A 118 -46.50 65.66 -15.04
C ILE A 118 -47.29 64.86 -13.98
N THR A 119 -48.44 65.36 -13.53
CA THR A 119 -49.32 64.65 -12.61
C THR A 119 -49.83 63.34 -13.21
N ALA A 120 -50.31 63.35 -14.46
CA ALA A 120 -50.73 62.14 -15.16
C ALA A 120 -49.58 61.13 -15.36
N LEU A 121 -48.35 61.59 -15.60
CA LEU A 121 -47.15 60.73 -15.68
C LEU A 121 -46.79 60.14 -14.31
N GLN A 122 -46.96 60.90 -13.22
CA GLN A 122 -46.76 60.40 -11.86
C GLN A 122 -47.82 59.36 -11.48
N GLU A 123 -49.09 59.62 -11.78
CA GLU A 123 -50.20 58.67 -11.60
C GLU A 123 -49.98 57.40 -12.43
N ASN A 124 -49.61 57.53 -13.71
CA ASN A 124 -49.28 56.38 -14.56
C ASN A 124 -48.09 55.58 -14.00
N ARG A 125 -47.06 56.23 -13.47
CA ARG A 125 -45.95 55.53 -12.79
C ARG A 125 -46.41 54.76 -11.55
N ILE A 126 -47.33 55.33 -10.77
CA ILE A 126 -47.90 54.64 -9.59
C ILE A 126 -48.70 53.41 -10.05
N ILE A 127 -49.58 53.58 -11.04
CA ILE A 127 -50.38 52.49 -11.62
C ILE A 127 -49.47 51.41 -12.22
N MET A 128 -48.44 51.78 -12.98
CA MET A 128 -47.48 50.83 -13.54
C MET A 128 -46.74 50.04 -12.46
N ARG A 129 -46.45 50.67 -11.32
CA ARG A 129 -45.82 50.00 -10.16
C ARG A 129 -46.79 49.05 -9.46
N GLU A 130 -48.05 49.44 -9.33
CA GLU A 130 -49.13 48.62 -8.77
C GLU A 130 -49.47 47.43 -9.67
N VAL A 131 -49.56 47.64 -10.99
CA VAL A 131 -49.76 46.58 -12.00
C VAL A 131 -48.57 45.62 -11.99
N HIS A 132 -47.34 46.12 -11.91
CA HIS A 132 -46.16 45.27 -11.81
C HIS A 132 -46.15 44.44 -10.51
N SER A 133 -46.50 45.05 -9.38
CA SER A 133 -46.64 44.33 -8.10
C SER A 133 -47.75 43.29 -8.14
N THR A 134 -48.89 43.63 -8.74
CA THR A 134 -50.03 42.71 -8.87
C THR A 134 -49.68 41.55 -9.77
N ARG A 135 -49.01 41.80 -10.90
CA ARG A 135 -48.55 40.76 -11.82
C ARG A 135 -47.54 39.83 -11.16
N TYR A 136 -46.60 40.36 -10.39
CA TYR A 136 -45.66 39.56 -9.61
C TYR A 136 -46.35 38.65 -8.59
N VAL A 137 -47.39 39.15 -7.90
CA VAL A 137 -48.21 38.34 -6.98
C VAL A 137 -48.94 37.23 -7.72
N VAL A 138 -49.54 37.52 -8.89
CA VAL A 138 -50.23 36.50 -9.71
C VAL A 138 -49.25 35.42 -10.17
N GLU A 139 -48.10 35.80 -10.73
CA GLU A 139 -47.06 34.85 -11.16
C GLU A 139 -46.58 33.97 -9.99
N THR A 140 -46.47 34.54 -8.79
CA THR A 140 -46.12 33.78 -7.56
C THR A 140 -47.22 32.81 -7.13
N LEU A 141 -48.49 33.22 -7.21
CA LEU A 141 -49.63 32.37 -6.85
C LEU A 141 -49.82 31.23 -7.86
N GLU A 142 -49.65 31.48 -9.16
CA GLU A 142 -49.71 30.46 -10.20
C GLU A 142 -48.64 29.39 -9.98
N TYR A 143 -47.41 29.80 -9.68
CA TYR A 143 -46.33 28.89 -9.31
C TYR A 143 -46.67 28.02 -8.07
N LEU A 144 -47.22 28.61 -7.00
CA LEU A 144 -47.61 27.86 -5.81
C LEU A 144 -48.76 26.86 -6.09
N ILE A 145 -49.68 27.21 -6.99
CA ILE A 145 -50.75 26.30 -7.43
C ILE A 145 -50.16 25.11 -8.20
N GLU A 146 -49.17 25.32 -9.05
CA GLU A 146 -48.51 24.24 -9.81
C GLU A 146 -47.80 23.24 -8.88
N VAL A 147 -47.10 23.74 -7.86
CA VAL A 147 -46.48 22.91 -6.82
C VAL A 147 -47.53 22.10 -6.05
N GLN A 148 -48.63 22.73 -5.63
CA GLN A 148 -49.71 22.05 -4.90
C GLN A 148 -50.45 21.02 -5.77
N ASN A 149 -50.59 21.28 -7.07
CA ASN A 149 -51.20 20.34 -8.01
C ASN A 149 -50.32 19.10 -8.18
N SER A 150 -49.00 19.27 -8.25
CA SER A 150 -48.04 18.15 -8.30
C SER A 150 -48.16 17.27 -7.06
N ALA A 151 -48.31 17.87 -5.88
CA ALA A 151 -48.55 17.13 -4.63
C ALA A 151 -49.89 16.38 -4.62
N LYS A 152 -50.98 16.97 -5.15
CA LYS A 152 -52.28 16.29 -5.25
C LYS A 152 -52.25 15.10 -6.21
N LEU A 153 -51.67 15.29 -7.40
CA LEU A 153 -51.53 14.25 -8.41
C LEU A 153 -50.71 13.06 -7.89
N PHE A 154 -49.67 13.31 -7.11
CA PHE A 154 -48.91 12.24 -6.45
C PHE A 154 -49.79 11.33 -5.58
N HIS A 155 -50.62 11.91 -4.71
CA HIS A 155 -51.48 11.10 -3.83
C HIS A 155 -52.52 10.32 -4.62
N GLU A 156 -53.07 10.91 -5.69
CA GLU A 156 -54.00 10.22 -6.59
C GLU A 156 -53.34 9.04 -7.30
N TYR A 157 -52.17 9.23 -7.91
CA TYR A 157 -51.43 8.16 -8.58
C TYR A 157 -51.00 7.05 -7.62
N LEU A 158 -50.58 7.39 -6.41
CA LEU A 158 -50.23 6.41 -5.38
C LEU A 158 -51.44 5.54 -4.99
N THR A 159 -52.62 6.14 -4.81
CA THR A 159 -53.86 5.37 -4.52
C THR A 159 -54.30 4.47 -5.66
N GLN A 160 -53.95 4.83 -6.91
CA GLN A 160 -54.27 4.05 -8.12
C GLN A 160 -53.22 2.97 -8.44
N GLY A 161 -52.15 2.83 -7.64
CA GLY A 161 -51.05 1.90 -7.92
C GLY A 161 -50.16 2.30 -9.11
N ARG A 162 -50.28 3.54 -9.60
CA ARG A 162 -49.53 4.09 -10.74
C ARG A 162 -48.21 4.71 -10.27
N ILE A 163 -47.25 3.83 -9.99
CA ILE A 163 -46.01 4.18 -9.29
C ILE A 163 -45.06 5.05 -10.13
N GLU A 164 -44.97 4.84 -11.45
CA GLU A 164 -44.12 5.66 -12.33
C GLU A 164 -44.62 7.11 -12.40
N GLU A 165 -45.93 7.30 -12.54
CA GLU A 165 -46.52 8.64 -12.60
C GLU A 165 -46.48 9.36 -11.25
N ALA A 166 -46.55 8.61 -10.15
CA ALA A 166 -46.30 9.14 -8.81
C ALA A 166 -44.85 9.64 -8.67
N ALA A 167 -43.86 8.86 -9.12
CA ALA A 167 -42.45 9.26 -9.11
C ALA A 167 -42.19 10.50 -9.99
N ALA A 168 -42.75 10.54 -11.19
CA ALA A 168 -42.66 11.69 -12.09
C ALA A 168 -43.25 12.97 -11.47
N SER A 169 -44.33 12.85 -10.68
CA SER A 169 -44.94 13.97 -9.96
C SER A 169 -44.01 14.53 -8.86
N ILE A 170 -43.27 13.66 -8.15
CA ILE A 170 -42.23 14.08 -7.20
C ILE A 170 -41.09 14.80 -7.93
N THR A 171 -40.59 14.24 -9.03
CA THR A 171 -39.50 14.83 -9.82
C THR A 171 -39.87 16.20 -10.37
N ASN A 172 -41.12 16.37 -10.84
CA ASN A 172 -41.61 17.67 -11.28
C ASN A 172 -41.67 18.69 -10.15
N MET A 173 -42.16 18.28 -8.96
CA MET A 173 -42.20 19.14 -7.77
C MET A 173 -40.79 19.53 -7.31
N ASP A 174 -39.81 18.62 -7.37
CA ASP A 174 -38.42 18.87 -7.02
C ASP A 174 -37.79 19.93 -7.96
N ARG A 175 -37.97 19.76 -9.27
CA ARG A 175 -37.51 20.71 -10.30
C ARG A 175 -38.10 22.11 -10.12
N LEU A 176 -39.39 22.20 -9.77
CA LEU A 176 -40.06 23.48 -9.49
C LEU A 176 -39.49 24.16 -8.24
N LEU A 177 -39.06 23.40 -7.23
CA LEU A 177 -38.49 23.93 -5.99
C LEU A 177 -36.99 24.26 -6.06
N GLU A 178 -36.23 23.70 -7.02
CA GLU A 178 -34.81 24.01 -7.25
C GLU A 178 -34.60 25.42 -7.84
N SER A 179 -35.50 25.87 -8.72
CA SER A 179 -35.39 27.17 -9.41
C SER A 179 -36.68 28.00 -9.27
N PRO A 180 -36.99 28.51 -8.06
CA PRO A 180 -38.18 29.30 -7.86
C PRO A 180 -38.10 30.61 -8.68
N PRO A 181 -39.20 31.09 -9.27
CA PRO A 181 -39.25 32.35 -10.01
C PRO A 181 -39.08 33.61 -9.12
N ILE A 182 -38.77 33.42 -7.83
CA ILE A 182 -38.68 34.45 -6.80
C ILE A 182 -37.21 34.79 -6.56
N GLN A 183 -36.79 36.00 -6.94
CA GLN A 183 -35.44 36.52 -6.66
C GLN A 183 -35.43 37.28 -5.34
N THR A 184 -35.14 36.59 -4.23
CA THR A 184 -35.02 37.21 -2.90
C THR A 184 -33.86 36.62 -2.11
N ASP A 185 -33.03 37.48 -1.50
CA ASP A 185 -31.93 37.09 -0.61
C ASP A 185 -32.40 36.66 0.80
N GLN A 186 -33.71 36.71 1.07
CA GLN A 186 -34.31 36.37 2.37
C GLN A 186 -34.85 34.93 2.38
N LYS A 187 -34.70 34.23 3.50
CA LYS A 187 -35.29 32.90 3.70
C LYS A 187 -36.82 33.00 3.80
N ILE A 188 -37.53 32.25 2.95
CA ILE A 188 -38.99 32.18 2.93
C ILE A 188 -39.43 30.83 3.53
N HIS A 189 -40.13 30.87 4.67
CA HIS A 189 -40.60 29.68 5.41
C HIS A 189 -41.56 28.76 4.63
N ILE A 190 -42.31 29.30 3.67
CA ILE A 190 -43.21 28.50 2.83
C ILE A 190 -42.42 27.48 2.00
N PHE A 191 -41.24 27.86 1.49
CA PHE A 191 -40.38 26.93 0.77
C PHE A 191 -39.79 25.85 1.67
N GLU A 192 -39.48 26.17 2.94
CA GLU A 192 -39.06 25.16 3.92
C GLU A 192 -40.17 24.12 4.12
N LYS A 193 -41.42 24.57 4.30
CA LYS A 193 -42.56 23.68 4.49
C LYS A 193 -42.91 22.85 3.24
N LEU A 194 -42.76 23.42 2.03
CA LEU A 194 -42.95 22.69 0.77
C LEU A 194 -41.85 21.64 0.55
N LYS A 195 -40.61 21.95 0.96
CA LYS A 195 -39.51 20.98 0.96
C LYS A 195 -39.72 19.86 1.98
N GLU A 196 -40.24 20.17 3.17
CA GLU A 196 -40.66 19.16 4.15
C GLU A 196 -41.77 18.26 3.58
N GLN A 197 -42.78 18.82 2.92
CA GLN A 197 -43.83 18.04 2.25
C GLN A 197 -43.27 17.16 1.14
N LEU A 198 -42.38 17.68 0.29
CA LEU A 198 -41.71 16.88 -0.74
C LEU A 198 -40.88 15.74 -0.12
N ALA A 199 -40.20 15.98 1.01
CA ALA A 199 -39.48 14.95 1.73
C ALA A 199 -40.42 13.85 2.26
N THR A 200 -41.57 14.21 2.84
CA THR A 200 -42.57 13.21 3.30
C THR A 200 -43.19 12.41 2.15
N MET A 201 -43.40 13.04 0.99
CA MET A 201 -43.88 12.35 -0.21
C MET A 201 -42.83 11.36 -0.74
N LYS A 202 -41.55 11.77 -0.79
CA LYS A 202 -40.43 10.88 -1.14
C LYS A 202 -40.34 9.69 -0.20
N GLU A 203 -40.41 9.91 1.11
CA GLU A 203 -40.38 8.84 2.12
C GLU A 203 -41.56 7.86 1.98
N THR A 204 -42.76 8.37 1.74
CA THR A 204 -43.97 7.53 1.53
C THR A 204 -43.83 6.67 0.27
N LEU A 205 -43.32 7.24 -0.82
CA LEU A 205 -43.10 6.50 -2.06
C LEU A 205 -41.97 5.48 -1.90
N ASP A 206 -40.88 5.83 -1.21
CA ASP A 206 -39.76 4.93 -0.93
C ASP A 206 -40.20 3.72 -0.10
N GLN A 207 -41.01 3.93 0.95
CA GLN A 207 -41.59 2.83 1.74
C GLN A 207 -42.48 1.92 0.88
N SER A 208 -43.35 2.49 0.05
CA SER A 208 -44.21 1.70 -0.85
C SER A 208 -43.39 0.91 -1.88
N LEU A 209 -42.30 1.48 -2.40
CA LEU A 209 -41.38 0.81 -3.31
C LEU A 209 -40.58 -0.29 -2.60
N ASP A 210 -40.19 -0.08 -1.34
CA ASP A 210 -39.49 -1.08 -0.51
C ASP A 210 -40.37 -2.31 -0.24
N ASP A 211 -41.65 -2.09 0.08
CA ASP A 211 -42.63 -3.14 0.29
C ASP A 211 -42.85 -3.95 -0.99
N LEU A 212 -43.06 -3.25 -2.12
CA LEU A 212 -43.21 -3.87 -3.45
C LEU A 212 -41.97 -4.68 -3.86
N LEU A 213 -40.76 -4.18 -3.60
CA LEU A 213 -39.52 -4.93 -3.88
C LEU A 213 -39.39 -6.17 -3.00
N THR A 214 -39.76 -6.07 -1.73
CA THR A 214 -39.69 -7.19 -0.77
C THR A 214 -40.71 -8.28 -1.13
N GLU A 215 -41.88 -7.90 -1.62
CA GLU A 215 -42.87 -8.83 -2.16
C GLU A 215 -42.42 -9.43 -3.50
N SER A 216 -41.78 -8.63 -4.37
CA SER A 216 -41.31 -9.07 -5.68
C SER A 216 -40.10 -10.01 -5.61
N ILE A 217 -39.20 -9.82 -4.66
CA ILE A 217 -37.93 -10.55 -4.54
C ILE A 217 -37.85 -11.22 -3.18
N SER A 218 -38.13 -12.52 -3.13
CA SER A 218 -38.11 -13.30 -1.89
C SER A 218 -37.04 -14.40 -1.91
N PHE A 219 -36.31 -14.52 -0.79
CA PHE A 219 -35.32 -15.58 -0.57
C PHE A 219 -35.90 -16.57 0.43
N GLN A 220 -36.17 -17.80 -0.02
CA GLN A 220 -36.69 -18.87 0.82
C GLN A 220 -35.61 -19.94 1.01
N LYS A 221 -35.39 -20.35 2.26
CA LYS A 221 -34.55 -21.52 2.56
C LYS A 221 -35.42 -22.76 2.45
N LEU A 222 -34.93 -23.84 1.82
CA LEU A 222 -35.67 -25.11 1.84
C LEU A 222 -35.74 -25.65 3.27
N GLU A 223 -36.91 -26.15 3.66
CA GLU A 223 -37.19 -26.67 5.01
C GLU A 223 -36.62 -28.08 5.25
N ASP A 224 -36.24 -28.80 4.18
CA ASP A 224 -35.62 -30.13 4.29
C ASP A 224 -34.11 -30.02 4.62
N ASP A 225 -33.54 -31.02 5.30
CA ASP A 225 -32.13 -31.13 5.77
C ASP A 225 -31.04 -30.82 4.71
N THR A 226 -31.42 -30.64 3.45
CA THR A 226 -30.58 -30.11 2.37
C THR A 226 -30.53 -28.58 2.43
N SER A 227 -29.35 -28.02 2.73
CA SER A 227 -29.13 -26.57 2.93
C SER A 227 -29.26 -25.71 1.65
N GLY A 228 -30.31 -25.88 0.85
CA GLY A 228 -30.58 -25.13 -0.37
C GLY A 228 -31.38 -23.84 -0.16
N VAL A 229 -31.29 -22.93 -1.14
CA VAL A 229 -32.00 -21.65 -1.19
C VAL A 229 -32.72 -21.50 -2.53
N ILE A 230 -33.94 -20.98 -2.48
CA ILE A 230 -34.74 -20.61 -3.65
C ILE A 230 -34.91 -19.09 -3.64
N LEU A 231 -34.48 -18.44 -4.71
CA LEU A 231 -34.82 -17.06 -5.01
C LEU A 231 -36.05 -17.05 -5.92
N THR A 232 -37.15 -16.46 -5.44
CA THR A 232 -38.38 -16.28 -6.22
C THR A 232 -38.52 -14.82 -6.62
N ILE A 233 -38.79 -14.60 -7.91
CA ILE A 233 -39.07 -13.28 -8.50
C ILE A 233 -40.49 -13.28 -9.07
N LEU A 234 -41.27 -12.26 -8.70
CA LEU A 234 -42.54 -11.93 -9.33
C LEU A 234 -42.31 -10.80 -10.35
N SER A 235 -42.63 -11.05 -11.63
CA SER A 235 -42.46 -10.05 -12.70
C SER A 235 -43.50 -8.93 -12.61
N SER A 236 -44.65 -9.22 -11.98
CA SER A 236 -45.65 -8.23 -11.62
C SER A 236 -46.30 -8.52 -10.27
N VAL A 237 -46.50 -7.46 -9.49
CA VAL A 237 -47.24 -7.51 -8.22
C VAL A 237 -48.60 -6.84 -8.45
N GLN A 238 -49.68 -7.56 -8.14
CA GLN A 238 -51.03 -7.00 -8.21
C GLN A 238 -51.26 -6.08 -7.01
N ASN A 239 -51.20 -4.78 -7.25
CA ASN A 239 -51.81 -3.80 -6.35
C ASN A 239 -53.12 -3.30 -6.97
N SER A 240 -54.04 -2.89 -6.10
CA SER A 240 -55.42 -2.47 -6.41
C SER A 240 -55.56 -1.79 -7.79
N ASP A 241 -56.37 -2.41 -8.65
CA ASP A 241 -56.77 -2.03 -10.01
C ASP A 241 -55.74 -2.08 -11.17
N SER A 242 -54.41 -2.15 -10.93
CA SER A 242 -53.44 -2.38 -12.03
C SER A 242 -52.15 -3.15 -11.64
N PRO A 243 -51.66 -4.08 -12.49
CA PRO A 243 -50.43 -4.82 -12.24
C PRO A 243 -49.21 -3.91 -12.33
N THR A 244 -48.44 -3.81 -11.24
CA THR A 244 -47.16 -3.07 -11.24
C THR A 244 -46.05 -3.98 -11.75
N LEU A 245 -45.29 -3.53 -12.75
CA LEU A 245 -44.14 -4.28 -13.28
C LEU A 245 -42.90 -4.01 -12.44
N LEU A 246 -42.05 -5.02 -12.25
CA LEU A 246 -40.78 -4.84 -11.54
C LEU A 246 -39.89 -3.76 -12.21
N THR A 247 -39.90 -3.66 -13.54
CA THR A 247 -39.19 -2.62 -14.29
C THR A 247 -39.65 -1.21 -13.91
N SER A 248 -40.95 -1.04 -13.65
CA SER A 248 -41.55 0.23 -13.24
C SER A 248 -41.13 0.65 -11.84
N VAL A 249 -40.99 -0.33 -10.93
CA VAL A 249 -40.45 -0.13 -9.59
C VAL A 249 -38.98 0.34 -9.67
N PHE A 250 -38.16 -0.31 -10.51
CA PHE A 250 -36.76 0.10 -10.72
C PHE A 250 -36.61 1.50 -11.32
N THR A 251 -37.42 1.87 -12.32
CA THR A 251 -37.44 3.22 -12.90
C THR A 251 -37.79 4.27 -11.84
N SER A 252 -38.86 4.03 -11.06
CA SER A 252 -39.32 4.94 -10.01
C SER A 252 -38.27 5.13 -8.90
N LEU A 253 -37.59 4.06 -8.50
CA LEU A 253 -36.46 4.12 -7.54
C LEU A 253 -35.27 4.91 -8.08
N SER A 254 -35.03 4.86 -9.40
CA SER A 254 -33.98 5.66 -10.03
C SER A 254 -34.33 7.14 -10.07
N GLU A 255 -35.60 7.49 -10.28
CA GLU A 255 -36.06 8.89 -10.28
C GLU A 255 -36.00 9.54 -8.89
N ILE A 256 -36.31 8.79 -7.83
CA ILE A 256 -36.25 9.30 -6.44
C ILE A 256 -34.81 9.30 -5.88
N GLY A 257 -33.89 8.56 -6.52
CA GLY A 257 -32.49 8.44 -6.09
C GLY A 257 -32.22 7.34 -5.05
N SER A 258 -33.23 6.56 -4.66
CA SER A 258 -33.12 5.48 -3.66
C SER A 258 -32.55 4.16 -4.20
N ILE A 259 -32.42 4.01 -5.52
CA ILE A 259 -31.98 2.76 -6.16
C ILE A 259 -30.68 2.18 -5.60
N ASN A 260 -29.71 3.02 -5.24
CA ASN A 260 -28.41 2.57 -4.72
C ASN A 260 -28.54 1.84 -3.36
N VAL A 261 -29.44 2.29 -2.49
CA VAL A 261 -29.70 1.66 -1.19
C VAL A 261 -30.30 0.27 -1.41
N GLN A 262 -31.27 0.17 -2.31
CA GLN A 262 -31.94 -1.09 -2.63
C GLN A 262 -31.00 -2.10 -3.29
N LEU A 263 -30.17 -1.66 -4.25
CA LEU A 263 -29.15 -2.51 -4.86
C LEU A 263 -28.09 -2.98 -3.86
N SER A 264 -27.75 -2.15 -2.87
CA SER A 264 -26.85 -2.54 -1.77
C SER A 264 -27.48 -3.59 -0.84
N ARG A 265 -28.78 -3.49 -0.53
CA ARG A 265 -29.53 -4.51 0.21
C ARG A 265 -29.60 -5.83 -0.59
N LEU A 266 -29.92 -5.74 -1.88
CA LEU A 266 -29.92 -6.89 -2.80
C LEU A 266 -28.55 -7.57 -2.84
N LYS A 267 -27.46 -6.80 -2.93
CA LYS A 267 -26.07 -7.32 -2.87
C LYS A 267 -25.86 -8.18 -1.62
N LYS A 268 -26.22 -7.66 -0.43
CA LYS A 268 -26.06 -8.39 0.83
C LYS A 268 -26.80 -9.73 0.81
N ASN A 269 -28.03 -9.74 0.31
CA ASN A 269 -28.84 -10.97 0.22
C ASN A 269 -28.28 -11.95 -0.80
N VAL A 270 -27.88 -11.48 -1.99
CA VAL A 270 -27.27 -12.31 -3.04
C VAL A 270 -25.95 -12.92 -2.55
N MET A 271 -25.09 -12.15 -1.87
CA MET A 271 -23.84 -12.67 -1.30
C MET A 271 -24.12 -13.73 -0.21
N LYS A 272 -24.99 -13.42 0.75
CA LYS A 272 -25.28 -14.27 1.90
C LYS A 272 -25.98 -15.58 1.53
N TYR A 273 -26.99 -15.50 0.65
CA TYR A 273 -27.89 -16.63 0.40
C TYR A 273 -27.59 -17.38 -0.89
N LEU A 274 -26.90 -16.76 -1.87
CA LEU A 274 -26.63 -17.40 -3.16
C LEU A 274 -25.14 -17.69 -3.37
N ILE A 275 -24.28 -16.66 -3.32
CA ILE A 275 -22.88 -16.78 -3.73
C ILE A 275 -22.04 -17.53 -2.69
N ILE A 276 -22.08 -17.13 -1.42
CA ILE A 276 -21.26 -17.76 -0.37
C ILE A 276 -21.63 -19.25 -0.18
N PRO A 277 -22.92 -19.65 -0.09
CA PRO A 277 -23.28 -21.06 0.03
C PRO A 277 -22.81 -21.89 -1.17
N LEU A 278 -22.89 -21.33 -2.38
CA LEU A 278 -22.43 -21.99 -3.60
C LEU A 278 -20.91 -22.19 -3.65
N LEU A 279 -20.14 -21.22 -3.16
CA LEU A 279 -18.68 -21.33 -3.08
C LEU A 279 -18.22 -22.34 -2.02
N LYS A 280 -18.87 -22.34 -0.84
CA LYS A 280 -18.54 -23.27 0.26
C LYS A 280 -18.85 -24.72 -0.07
N ASN A 281 -19.97 -24.97 -0.76
CA ASN A 281 -20.45 -26.31 -1.09
C ASN A 281 -20.23 -26.65 -2.57
N ARG A 282 -19.13 -26.20 -3.16
CA ARG A 282 -18.83 -26.25 -4.61
C ARG A 282 -19.03 -27.62 -5.29
N ASP A 283 -18.76 -28.71 -4.58
CA ASP A 283 -18.79 -30.06 -5.15
C ASP A 283 -20.19 -30.69 -5.08
N SER A 284 -21.09 -30.10 -4.30
CA SER A 284 -22.45 -30.63 -4.08
C SER A 284 -23.55 -29.70 -4.59
N PHE A 285 -23.35 -28.39 -4.57
CA PHE A 285 -24.38 -27.41 -4.91
C PHE A 285 -24.27 -26.95 -6.37
N GLY A 286 -25.41 -26.97 -7.07
CA GLY A 286 -25.55 -26.36 -8.40
C GLY A 286 -26.49 -25.17 -8.38
N ALA A 287 -26.57 -24.45 -9.51
CA ALA A 287 -27.55 -23.41 -9.76
C ALA A 287 -28.34 -23.69 -11.04
N SER A 288 -29.67 -23.66 -10.97
CA SER A 288 -30.55 -23.71 -12.14
C SER A 288 -31.78 -22.85 -11.89
N PHE A 289 -32.48 -22.46 -12.95
CA PHE A 289 -33.71 -21.69 -12.82
C PHE A 289 -34.84 -22.33 -13.61
N LYS A 290 -36.06 -22.21 -13.06
CA LYS A 290 -37.31 -22.60 -13.69
C LYS A 290 -38.19 -21.36 -13.84
N VAL A 291 -38.93 -21.29 -14.93
CA VAL A 291 -39.92 -20.24 -15.19
C VAL A 291 -41.28 -20.93 -15.15
N ASP A 292 -42.11 -20.56 -14.18
CA ASP A 292 -43.37 -21.23 -13.87
C ASP A 292 -44.48 -20.19 -14.04
N ASP A 293 -45.16 -20.23 -15.19
CA ASP A 293 -46.10 -19.22 -15.69
C ASP A 293 -45.51 -17.81 -15.91
N ASP A 294 -46.13 -16.99 -16.78
CA ASP A 294 -45.59 -15.71 -17.28
C ASP A 294 -45.28 -14.66 -16.16
N PHE A 295 -45.64 -14.94 -14.91
CA PHE A 295 -45.53 -14.04 -13.76
C PHE A 295 -44.49 -14.43 -12.69
N LYS A 296 -43.96 -15.67 -12.66
CA LYS A 296 -43.08 -16.14 -11.59
C LYS A 296 -41.83 -16.87 -12.13
N SER A 297 -40.66 -16.42 -11.68
CA SER A 297 -39.37 -17.03 -12.00
C SER A 297 -38.66 -17.47 -10.72
N MET A 298 -38.12 -18.69 -10.70
CA MET A 298 -37.45 -19.27 -9.53
C MET A 298 -36.03 -19.72 -9.86
N LEU A 299 -35.05 -19.29 -9.08
CA LEU A 299 -33.67 -19.74 -9.11
C LEU A 299 -33.42 -20.65 -7.90
N TYR A 300 -32.97 -21.86 -8.17
CA TYR A 300 -32.66 -22.88 -7.18
C TYR A 300 -31.15 -23.01 -7.01
N ILE A 301 -30.68 -22.97 -5.76
CA ILE A 301 -29.30 -23.29 -5.38
C ILE A 301 -29.34 -24.38 -4.32
N GLY A 302 -28.76 -25.55 -4.60
CA GLY A 302 -28.78 -26.67 -3.66
C GLY A 302 -28.17 -27.97 -4.20
N PRO A 303 -28.15 -29.03 -3.36
CA PRO A 303 -27.60 -30.32 -3.72
C PRO A 303 -28.58 -31.12 -4.59
N ASN A 304 -28.12 -31.66 -5.72
CA ASN A 304 -28.90 -32.33 -6.77
C ASN A 304 -29.87 -31.44 -7.55
N LEU A 305 -29.34 -30.84 -8.62
CA LEU A 305 -30.13 -30.45 -9.78
C LEU A 305 -29.94 -31.52 -10.84
N ASP A 306 -31.04 -32.12 -11.30
CA ASP A 306 -31.00 -33.21 -12.29
C ASP A 306 -30.21 -32.81 -13.54
N ASP A 307 -29.31 -33.71 -13.94
CA ASP A 307 -28.51 -33.69 -15.17
C ASP A 307 -29.39 -33.49 -16.42
N THR A 308 -29.62 -32.25 -16.82
CA THR A 308 -30.09 -31.94 -18.19
C THR A 308 -29.19 -30.92 -18.87
N SER A 309 -27.89 -31.20 -18.89
CA SER A 309 -27.07 -30.91 -20.06
C SER A 309 -25.84 -31.80 -20.02
N THR A 310 -25.76 -32.73 -20.96
CA THR A 310 -24.54 -33.44 -21.35
C THR A 310 -23.50 -32.44 -21.87
N VAL A 311 -22.84 -31.75 -20.95
CA VAL A 311 -21.65 -30.95 -21.22
C VAL A 311 -20.60 -31.39 -20.21
N ASP A 312 -19.45 -31.78 -20.74
CA ASP A 312 -18.28 -32.33 -20.05
C ASP A 312 -18.16 -31.96 -18.58
N LYS A 313 -18.08 -32.99 -17.72
CA LYS A 313 -17.71 -32.87 -16.29
C LYS A 313 -16.29 -32.31 -16.07
N ASP A 314 -15.56 -32.01 -17.15
CA ASP A 314 -14.17 -31.53 -17.17
C ASP A 314 -14.05 -29.99 -17.25
N GLN A 315 -15.11 -29.22 -16.95
CA GLN A 315 -15.04 -27.76 -16.86
C GLN A 315 -15.62 -27.27 -15.53
N ASP A 316 -14.76 -26.75 -14.65
CA ASP A 316 -15.07 -26.08 -13.37
C ASP A 316 -16.51 -25.59 -13.23
N GLY A 317 -17.36 -26.43 -12.60
CA GLY A 317 -18.80 -26.19 -12.49
C GLY A 317 -19.17 -24.93 -11.71
N VAL A 318 -18.33 -24.50 -10.77
CA VAL A 318 -18.61 -23.34 -9.90
C VAL A 318 -18.85 -22.06 -10.69
N PHE A 319 -17.99 -21.77 -11.68
CA PHE A 319 -18.15 -20.57 -12.49
C PHE A 319 -19.36 -20.64 -13.41
N ILE A 320 -19.73 -21.83 -13.91
CA ILE A 320 -20.95 -22.03 -14.71
C ILE A 320 -22.19 -21.71 -13.86
N HIS A 321 -22.21 -22.15 -12.61
CA HIS A 321 -23.31 -21.85 -11.71
C HIS A 321 -23.35 -20.36 -11.32
N LEU A 322 -22.20 -19.72 -11.07
CA LEU A 322 -22.14 -18.28 -10.84
C LEU A 322 -22.66 -17.48 -12.06
N ILE A 323 -22.29 -17.86 -13.29
CA ILE A 323 -22.84 -17.25 -14.52
C ILE A 323 -24.36 -17.41 -14.54
N THR A 324 -24.87 -18.57 -14.15
CA THR A 324 -26.32 -18.84 -14.11
C THR A 324 -27.05 -17.94 -13.12
N VAL A 325 -26.49 -17.72 -11.92
CA VAL A 325 -27.04 -16.77 -10.93
C VAL A 325 -27.08 -15.34 -11.50
N PHE A 326 -25.97 -14.86 -12.05
CA PHE A 326 -25.91 -13.50 -12.60
C PHE A 326 -26.78 -13.32 -13.86
N ARG A 327 -26.88 -14.35 -14.70
CA ARG A 327 -27.79 -14.37 -15.85
C ARG A 327 -29.25 -14.30 -15.40
N PHE A 328 -29.62 -15.02 -14.34
CA PHE A 328 -30.97 -14.96 -13.77
C PHE A 328 -31.28 -13.56 -13.23
N ILE A 329 -30.37 -12.96 -12.46
CA ILE A 329 -30.51 -11.58 -11.97
C ILE A 329 -30.68 -10.60 -13.14
N TYR A 330 -29.83 -10.70 -14.17
CA TYR A 330 -29.90 -9.82 -15.35
C TYR A 330 -31.24 -9.96 -16.08
N THR A 331 -31.70 -11.20 -16.29
CA THR A 331 -32.90 -11.50 -17.07
C THR A 331 -34.16 -11.08 -16.34
N PHE A 332 -34.30 -11.47 -15.08
CA PHE A 332 -35.58 -11.39 -14.37
C PHE A 332 -35.66 -10.26 -13.35
N ILE A 333 -34.54 -9.78 -12.79
CA ILE A 333 -34.56 -8.63 -11.86
C ILE A 333 -34.41 -7.32 -12.63
N PHE A 334 -33.47 -7.25 -13.58
CA PHE A 334 -33.17 -6.00 -14.29
C PHE A 334 -33.90 -5.83 -15.63
N GLY A 335 -34.78 -6.76 -16.00
CA GLY A 335 -35.59 -6.65 -17.22
C GLY A 335 -34.83 -6.93 -18.52
N GLY A 336 -33.86 -7.86 -18.48
CA GLY A 336 -33.12 -8.33 -19.66
C GLY A 336 -33.85 -9.41 -20.48
N LEU A 337 -35.15 -9.63 -20.24
CA LEU A 337 -35.94 -10.64 -20.95
C LEU A 337 -36.53 -10.05 -22.24
N ASP A 338 -36.31 -10.71 -23.38
CA ASP A 338 -37.03 -10.40 -24.61
C ASP A 338 -38.48 -10.88 -24.52
N PRO A 339 -39.48 -9.99 -24.62
CA PRO A 339 -40.88 -10.35 -24.48
C PRO A 339 -41.38 -11.29 -25.60
N VAL A 340 -40.69 -11.36 -26.73
CA VAL A 340 -41.07 -12.18 -27.89
C VAL A 340 -40.33 -13.52 -27.91
N LYS A 341 -39.02 -13.50 -27.67
CA LYS A 341 -38.18 -14.71 -27.75
C LYS A 341 -38.04 -15.47 -26.43
N LYS A 342 -38.44 -14.86 -25.30
CA LYS A 342 -38.23 -15.39 -23.95
C LYS A 342 -36.77 -15.76 -23.66
N GLU A 343 -35.83 -15.07 -24.30
CA GLU A 343 -34.38 -15.23 -24.13
C GLU A 343 -33.77 -14.01 -23.45
N THR A 344 -32.61 -14.19 -22.82
CA THR A 344 -31.82 -13.10 -22.25
C THR A 344 -31.23 -12.24 -23.39
N VAL A 345 -31.69 -11.00 -23.52
CA VAL A 345 -31.17 -10.03 -24.49
C VAL A 345 -30.46 -8.89 -23.76
N ILE A 346 -29.33 -8.46 -24.29
CA ILE A 346 -28.59 -7.32 -23.75
C ILE A 346 -29.38 -6.05 -24.09
N SER A 347 -30.07 -5.49 -23.09
CA SER A 347 -30.83 -4.23 -23.25
C SER A 347 -30.09 -3.07 -22.56
N PRO A 348 -30.14 -1.84 -23.11
CA PRO A 348 -29.54 -0.67 -22.45
C PRO A 348 -30.11 -0.44 -21.04
N PHE A 349 -31.42 -0.69 -20.87
CA PHE A 349 -32.12 -0.59 -19.59
C PHE A 349 -31.55 -1.54 -18.53
N ALA A 350 -31.50 -2.86 -18.81
CA ALA A 350 -30.98 -3.84 -17.87
C ALA A 350 -29.48 -3.63 -17.58
N THR A 351 -28.72 -3.20 -18.59
CA THR A 351 -27.30 -2.93 -18.48
C THR A 351 -26.98 -1.76 -17.54
N GLN A 352 -27.84 -0.74 -17.47
CA GLN A 352 -27.67 0.39 -16.53
C GLN A 352 -27.73 -0.08 -15.07
N TYR A 353 -28.73 -0.90 -14.72
CA TYR A 353 -28.87 -1.45 -13.37
C TYR A 353 -27.80 -2.49 -13.07
N ALA A 354 -27.47 -3.36 -14.04
CA ALA A 354 -26.37 -4.32 -13.91
C ALA A 354 -25.02 -3.64 -13.67
N SER A 355 -24.74 -2.52 -14.35
CA SER A 355 -23.52 -1.73 -14.13
C SER A 355 -23.47 -1.10 -12.74
N THR A 356 -24.61 -0.61 -12.25
CA THR A 356 -24.69 -0.01 -10.92
C THR A 356 -24.56 -1.07 -9.83
N PHE A 357 -25.27 -2.21 -9.96
CA PHE A 357 -25.13 -3.36 -9.07
C PHE A 357 -23.72 -3.95 -9.09
N GLY A 358 -23.11 -4.02 -10.28
CA GLY A 358 -21.74 -4.45 -10.51
C GLY A 358 -20.71 -3.68 -9.68
N LYS A 359 -20.85 -2.35 -9.58
CA LYS A 359 -20.00 -1.51 -8.71
C LYS A 359 -20.07 -1.93 -7.24
N PHE A 360 -21.25 -2.37 -6.78
CA PHE A 360 -21.45 -2.77 -5.39
C PHE A 360 -20.95 -4.19 -5.11
N ILE A 361 -21.20 -5.16 -6.01
CA ILE A 361 -20.93 -6.58 -5.76
C ILE A 361 -19.53 -7.04 -6.19
N SER A 362 -18.89 -6.39 -7.17
CA SER A 362 -17.66 -6.89 -7.80
C SER A 362 -16.50 -7.14 -6.83
N HIS A 363 -16.30 -6.27 -5.84
CA HIS A 363 -15.22 -6.40 -4.86
C HIS A 363 -15.46 -7.60 -3.92
N ASP A 364 -16.63 -7.65 -3.27
CA ASP A 364 -16.98 -8.75 -2.35
C ASP A 364 -17.03 -10.10 -3.07
N LEU A 365 -17.51 -10.13 -4.31
CA LEU A 365 -17.51 -11.32 -5.15
C LEU A 365 -16.08 -11.81 -5.41
N ARG A 366 -15.18 -10.88 -5.78
CA ARG A 366 -13.78 -11.23 -6.02
C ARG A 366 -13.16 -11.84 -4.76
N ASP A 367 -13.32 -11.19 -3.62
CA ASP A 367 -12.71 -11.65 -2.37
C ASP A 367 -13.30 -12.99 -1.91
N ALA A 368 -14.61 -13.19 -2.05
CA ALA A 368 -15.24 -14.46 -1.76
C ALA A 368 -14.73 -15.59 -2.68
N VAL A 369 -14.62 -15.34 -3.98
CA VAL A 369 -14.11 -16.33 -4.95
C VAL A 369 -12.63 -16.64 -4.67
N ILE A 370 -11.81 -15.63 -4.35
CA ILE A 370 -10.40 -15.85 -4.03
C ILE A 370 -10.27 -16.68 -2.75
N ASN A 371 -10.92 -16.27 -1.66
CA ASN A 371 -10.72 -16.88 -0.35
C ASN A 371 -11.34 -18.28 -0.24
N GLU A 372 -12.53 -18.50 -0.82
CA GLU A 372 -13.27 -19.75 -0.66
C GLU A 372 -12.94 -20.76 -1.78
N TYR A 373 -12.48 -20.31 -2.96
CA TYR A 373 -12.22 -21.19 -4.11
C TYR A 373 -10.79 -21.11 -4.63
N LEU A 374 -10.35 -19.98 -5.20
CA LEU A 374 -9.08 -19.91 -5.94
C LEU A 374 -7.85 -20.15 -5.06
N SER A 375 -7.87 -19.73 -3.79
CA SER A 375 -6.79 -19.95 -2.82
C SER A 375 -6.48 -21.45 -2.63
N HIS A 376 -7.53 -22.27 -2.60
CA HIS A 376 -7.46 -23.72 -2.46
C HIS A 376 -7.09 -24.40 -3.78
N ALA A 377 -7.54 -23.84 -4.91
CA ALA A 377 -7.25 -24.35 -6.24
C ALA A 377 -5.81 -24.11 -6.71
N ILE A 378 -5.04 -23.22 -6.07
CA ILE A 378 -3.62 -23.01 -6.42
C ILE A 378 -2.85 -24.34 -6.29
N PRO A 379 -2.12 -24.75 -7.35
CA PRO A 379 -1.30 -25.96 -7.35
C PRO A 379 -0.36 -26.05 -6.16
N MET A 380 -0.13 -27.28 -5.69
CA MET A 380 0.99 -27.60 -4.81
C MET A 380 2.09 -28.32 -5.55
N GLU A 381 1.86 -28.87 -6.73
CA GLU A 381 2.92 -29.51 -7.50
C GLU A 381 2.98 -29.00 -8.92
N THR A 382 4.17 -29.02 -9.52
CA THR A 382 4.37 -28.61 -10.91
C THR A 382 3.49 -29.41 -11.90
N SER A 383 3.11 -30.64 -11.54
CA SER A 383 2.21 -31.49 -12.33
C SER A 383 0.75 -31.01 -12.38
N GLU A 384 0.30 -30.25 -11.38
CA GLU A 384 -1.09 -29.80 -11.23
C GLU A 384 -1.40 -28.52 -12.02
N PHE A 385 -0.38 -27.83 -12.56
CA PHE A 385 -0.55 -26.61 -13.34
C PHE A 385 -1.49 -26.78 -14.53
N LYS A 386 -1.55 -27.98 -15.13
CA LYS A 386 -2.47 -28.28 -16.24
C LYS A 386 -3.94 -28.23 -15.82
N GLN A 387 -4.25 -28.71 -14.62
CA GLN A 387 -5.62 -28.65 -14.08
C GLN A 387 -5.96 -27.19 -13.73
N PHE A 388 -5.03 -26.46 -13.14
CA PHE A 388 -5.23 -25.05 -12.84
C PHE A 388 -5.39 -24.16 -14.09
N GLU A 389 -4.79 -24.51 -15.22
CA GLU A 389 -5.02 -23.81 -16.48
C GLU A 389 -6.49 -23.89 -16.93
N GLN A 390 -7.19 -24.98 -16.62
CA GLN A 390 -8.63 -25.10 -16.87
C GLN A 390 -9.41 -24.12 -15.98
N VAL A 391 -9.03 -24.01 -14.70
CA VAL A 391 -9.58 -23.03 -13.74
C VAL A 391 -9.35 -21.59 -14.24
N ALA A 392 -8.15 -21.30 -14.72
CA ALA A 392 -7.78 -20.01 -15.30
C ALA A 392 -8.67 -19.63 -16.49
N ASN A 393 -8.92 -20.58 -17.39
CA ASN A 393 -9.79 -20.40 -18.52
C ASN A 393 -11.26 -20.21 -18.08
N ALA A 394 -11.72 -20.93 -17.06
CA ALA A 394 -13.05 -20.75 -16.48
C ALA A 394 -13.23 -19.35 -15.88
N VAL A 395 -12.25 -18.83 -15.14
CA VAL A 395 -12.24 -17.45 -14.62
C VAL A 395 -12.31 -16.43 -15.76
N LYS A 396 -11.53 -16.62 -16.82
CA LYS A 396 -11.53 -15.71 -17.99
C LYS A 396 -12.88 -15.70 -18.70
N ARG A 397 -13.52 -16.86 -18.87
CA ARG A 397 -14.88 -17.00 -19.42
C ARG A 397 -15.90 -16.30 -18.53
N PHE A 398 -15.85 -16.55 -17.23
CA PHE A 398 -16.70 -15.88 -16.24
C PHE A 398 -16.62 -14.36 -16.35
N GLN A 399 -15.42 -13.79 -16.34
CA GLN A 399 -15.24 -12.33 -16.47
C GLN A 399 -15.76 -11.79 -17.80
N THR A 400 -15.62 -12.54 -18.88
CA THR A 400 -16.11 -12.14 -20.21
C THR A 400 -17.65 -12.05 -20.21
N GLU A 401 -18.34 -13.05 -19.66
CA GLU A 401 -19.80 -13.02 -19.53
C GLU A 401 -20.28 -11.91 -18.58
N MET A 402 -19.58 -11.69 -17.47
CA MET A 402 -19.91 -10.60 -16.54
C MET A 402 -19.72 -9.20 -17.15
N ARG A 403 -18.72 -9.01 -18.01
CA ARG A 403 -18.55 -7.77 -18.79
C ARG A 403 -19.63 -7.64 -19.85
N ARG A 404 -19.99 -8.72 -20.55
CA ARG A 404 -21.04 -8.74 -21.57
C ARG A 404 -22.40 -8.29 -21.01
N MET A 405 -22.73 -8.74 -19.79
CA MET A 405 -23.95 -8.33 -19.06
C MET A 405 -23.82 -6.97 -18.35
N GLY A 406 -22.65 -6.33 -18.38
CA GLY A 406 -22.43 -5.01 -17.78
C GLY A 406 -22.12 -5.00 -16.28
N PHE A 407 -22.06 -6.15 -15.60
CA PHE A 407 -21.72 -6.25 -14.17
C PHE A 407 -20.26 -5.89 -13.85
N MET A 408 -19.35 -6.03 -14.83
CA MET A 408 -17.96 -5.63 -14.69
C MET A 408 -17.62 -4.58 -15.75
N ARG A 409 -16.93 -3.50 -15.34
CA ARG A 409 -16.44 -2.48 -16.26
C ARG A 409 -15.22 -3.00 -17.01
N SER A 410 -15.08 -2.61 -18.28
CA SER A 410 -13.80 -2.68 -18.99
C SER A 410 -12.89 -1.62 -18.37
N THR A 411 -11.99 -2.03 -17.49
CA THR A 411 -11.00 -1.15 -16.89
C THR A 411 -10.00 -0.74 -17.96
N SER A 412 -10.13 0.48 -18.49
CA SER A 412 -9.20 1.07 -19.46
C SER A 412 -7.93 1.64 -18.78
N GLY A 413 -7.48 1.03 -17.69
CA GLY A 413 -6.33 1.49 -16.92
C GLY A 413 -5.65 0.33 -16.18
N GLU A 414 -4.32 0.38 -16.13
CA GLU A 414 -3.43 -0.69 -15.60
C GLU A 414 -3.76 -1.05 -14.14
N GLU A 415 -4.06 -0.08 -13.28
CA GLU A 415 -4.43 -0.30 -11.86
C GLU A 415 -5.76 -1.05 -11.66
N GLY A 416 -6.66 -0.95 -12.64
CA GLY A 416 -7.97 -1.60 -12.60
C GLY A 416 -7.90 -3.07 -12.98
N GLU A 417 -6.98 -3.43 -13.87
CA GLU A 417 -6.78 -4.82 -14.33
C GLU A 417 -6.11 -5.69 -13.28
N GLU A 418 -5.18 -5.15 -12.49
CA GLU A 418 -4.51 -5.87 -11.40
C GLU A 418 -5.47 -6.37 -10.31
N ARG A 419 -6.60 -5.69 -10.12
CA ARG A 419 -7.60 -6.02 -9.08
C ARG A 419 -8.63 -7.05 -9.53
N THR A 420 -8.46 -7.63 -10.72
CA THR A 420 -9.41 -8.56 -11.31
C THR A 420 -9.08 -10.01 -10.97
N LEU A 421 -10.08 -10.90 -11.01
CA LEU A 421 -9.86 -12.35 -10.86
C LEU A 421 -8.89 -12.90 -11.92
N GLY A 422 -8.95 -12.39 -13.15
CA GLY A 422 -8.02 -12.73 -14.22
C GLY A 422 -6.57 -12.38 -13.90
N ALA A 423 -6.31 -11.23 -13.27
CA ALA A 423 -4.96 -10.87 -12.83
C ALA A 423 -4.45 -11.72 -11.67
N TYR A 424 -5.32 -12.12 -10.74
CA TYR A 424 -4.98 -13.06 -9.67
C TYR A 424 -4.50 -14.40 -10.26
N VAL A 425 -5.25 -14.94 -11.21
CA VAL A 425 -4.88 -16.20 -11.87
C VAL A 425 -3.64 -16.04 -12.77
N ALA A 426 -3.45 -14.89 -13.42
CA ALA A 426 -2.23 -14.62 -14.18
C ALA A 426 -0.96 -14.61 -13.30
N LYS A 427 -1.09 -14.23 -12.02
CA LYS A 427 -0.03 -14.25 -11.01
C LYS A 427 0.01 -15.59 -10.22
N VAL A 428 -0.45 -16.70 -10.82
CA VAL A 428 -0.41 -18.03 -10.18
C VAL A 428 0.98 -18.44 -9.73
N ASP A 429 2.00 -18.07 -10.50
CA ASP A 429 3.40 -18.35 -10.19
C ASP A 429 3.85 -17.69 -8.87
N ILE A 430 3.39 -16.46 -8.62
CA ILE A 430 3.54 -15.76 -7.34
C ILE A 430 2.83 -16.52 -6.21
N HIS A 431 1.58 -16.89 -6.40
CA HIS A 431 0.78 -17.53 -5.36
C HIS A 431 1.29 -18.94 -5.03
N PHE A 432 1.70 -19.69 -6.05
CA PHE A 432 2.36 -20.98 -5.94
C PHE A 432 3.65 -20.87 -5.11
N THR A 433 4.53 -19.93 -5.45
CA THR A 433 5.80 -19.74 -4.72
C THR A 433 5.60 -19.33 -3.27
N ILE A 434 4.59 -18.51 -2.96
CA ILE A 434 4.21 -18.18 -1.57
C ILE A 434 3.75 -19.44 -0.82
N LYS A 435 2.85 -20.22 -1.41
CA LYS A 435 2.30 -21.44 -0.79
C LYS A 435 3.39 -22.49 -0.53
N LYS A 436 4.31 -22.67 -1.49
CA LYS A 436 5.49 -23.54 -1.36
C LYS A 436 6.45 -23.04 -0.28
N ARG A 437 6.77 -21.74 -0.26
CA ARG A 437 7.59 -21.13 0.81
C ARG A 437 6.97 -21.39 2.17
N ASP A 438 5.68 -21.11 2.34
CA ASP A 438 5.01 -21.25 3.63
C ASP A 438 5.02 -22.71 4.10
N LYS A 439 4.86 -23.68 3.17
CA LYS A 439 5.00 -25.10 3.48
C LYS A 439 6.44 -25.50 3.83
N LEU A 440 7.43 -25.01 3.10
CA LEU A 440 8.86 -25.23 3.37
C LEU A 440 9.22 -24.76 4.79
N LEU A 441 8.80 -23.54 5.14
CA LEU A 441 9.07 -22.96 6.45
C LEU A 441 8.29 -23.68 7.55
N GLU A 442 7.07 -24.15 7.30
CA GLU A 442 6.30 -24.96 8.25
C GLU A 442 7.02 -26.29 8.56
N ILE A 443 7.43 -27.04 7.53
CA ILE A 443 8.14 -28.32 7.71
C ILE A 443 9.48 -28.08 8.42
N GLY A 444 10.25 -27.09 7.96
CA GLY A 444 11.52 -26.70 8.57
C GLY A 444 11.37 -26.34 10.04
N ARG A 445 10.36 -25.54 10.38
CA ARG A 445 10.04 -25.18 11.77
C ARG A 445 9.71 -26.40 12.62
N ASN A 446 8.94 -27.35 12.10
CA ASN A 446 8.60 -28.57 12.85
C ASN A 446 9.85 -29.43 13.14
N ILE A 447 10.80 -29.51 12.20
CA ILE A 447 12.09 -30.18 12.42
C ILE A 447 12.90 -29.46 13.52
N MET A 448 12.95 -28.12 13.47
CA MET A 448 13.70 -27.31 14.44
C MET A 448 13.11 -27.36 15.85
N LEU A 449 11.78 -27.45 15.99
CA LEU A 449 11.10 -27.45 17.31
C LEU A 449 11.10 -28.80 18.00
N ASP A 450 11.35 -29.88 17.27
CA ASP A 450 11.46 -31.21 17.86
C ASP A 450 12.63 -31.26 18.86
N SER A 451 12.37 -31.79 20.05
CA SER A 451 13.31 -31.84 21.18
C SER A 451 14.29 -33.01 21.13
N ILE A 452 14.13 -33.95 20.20
CA ILE A 452 14.99 -35.14 20.08
C ILE A 452 16.27 -34.78 19.30
N PHE A 453 17.44 -34.99 19.89
CA PHE A 453 18.76 -34.69 19.30
C PHE A 453 19.59 -35.96 19.12
N ASP A 454 19.13 -36.88 18.29
CA ASP A 454 19.92 -38.05 17.95
C ASP A 454 21.15 -37.63 17.14
N SER A 455 22.30 -38.25 17.45
CA SER A 455 23.56 -37.98 16.77
C SER A 455 23.72 -38.87 15.54
N LEU A 456 24.20 -38.29 14.45
CA LEU A 456 24.58 -38.97 13.23
C LEU A 456 26.05 -38.69 12.93
N ILE A 457 26.82 -39.76 12.70
CA ILE A 457 28.25 -39.69 12.41
C ILE A 457 28.47 -39.27 10.95
N ILE A 458 29.32 -38.27 10.75
CA ILE A 458 29.84 -37.82 9.47
C ILE A 458 31.30 -38.27 9.36
N THR A 459 31.67 -38.75 8.18
CA THR A 459 33.04 -39.14 7.83
C THR A 459 33.48 -38.24 6.68
N GLU A 460 34.49 -37.41 6.90
CA GLU A 460 35.08 -36.58 5.84
C GLU A 460 36.36 -37.25 5.34
N ASP A 461 36.39 -37.56 4.03
CA ASP A 461 37.60 -38.04 3.36
C ASP A 461 38.54 -36.84 3.15
N SER A 462 39.77 -36.94 3.64
CA SER A 462 40.75 -35.84 3.73
C SER A 462 41.34 -35.35 2.40
N ASN A 463 40.59 -35.45 1.29
CA ASN A 463 41.04 -35.00 -0.03
C ASN A 463 40.66 -33.54 -0.36
N ASP A 464 39.75 -32.91 0.38
CA ASP A 464 39.25 -31.57 0.02
C ASP A 464 39.93 -30.39 0.74
N ALA A 465 40.91 -30.66 1.62
CA ALA A 465 41.59 -29.60 2.40
C ALA A 465 42.70 -28.84 1.64
N ASN A 466 43.04 -29.21 0.40
CA ASN A 466 44.15 -28.61 -0.34
C ASN A 466 43.74 -27.53 -1.38
N ASP A 467 42.46 -27.29 -1.64
CA ASP A 467 42.04 -26.32 -2.66
C ASP A 467 41.87 -24.87 -2.14
N ALA A 468 42.16 -24.61 -0.86
CA ALA A 468 42.07 -23.26 -0.29
C ALA A 468 43.31 -22.37 -0.51
N ASN A 469 44.36 -22.83 -1.20
CA ASN A 469 45.59 -22.04 -1.30
C ASN A 469 46.36 -22.15 -2.64
N GLU A 470 45.67 -22.19 -3.79
CA GLU A 470 46.28 -21.89 -5.09
C GLU A 470 45.31 -21.12 -6.00
N ASN A 471 45.00 -19.87 -5.64
CA ASN A 471 44.37 -18.94 -6.56
C ASN A 471 45.23 -17.68 -6.77
N SER A 472 46.40 -17.89 -7.39
CA SER A 472 47.05 -16.84 -8.15
C SER A 472 47.76 -17.45 -9.37
N ASN A 473 47.33 -17.00 -10.55
CA ASN A 473 47.83 -17.34 -11.89
C ASN A 473 47.43 -18.70 -12.47
N ARG A 474 46.37 -18.70 -13.28
CA ARG A 474 46.48 -19.24 -14.65
C ARG A 474 45.50 -18.57 -15.61
N LYS A 475 46.10 -18.02 -16.68
CA LYS A 475 45.43 -17.43 -17.82
C LYS A 475 44.67 -18.49 -18.62
N ILE A 476 43.51 -18.03 -19.08
CA ILE A 476 42.65 -18.56 -20.13
C ILE A 476 43.47 -19.09 -21.31
N ASN A 477 43.16 -20.31 -21.73
CA ASN A 477 43.28 -20.71 -23.12
C ASN A 477 42.14 -21.68 -23.46
N ASP A 478 41.27 -21.21 -24.35
CA ASP A 478 40.22 -21.98 -25.04
C ASP A 478 40.82 -23.15 -25.84
N ASN A 479 40.19 -24.33 -25.75
CA ASN A 479 39.53 -24.96 -26.89
C ASN A 479 39.00 -26.37 -26.54
N SER A 480 37.68 -26.53 -26.77
CA SER A 480 36.99 -27.70 -27.34
C SER A 480 37.16 -29.11 -26.72
N VAL A 481 36.05 -29.74 -26.31
CA VAL A 481 35.29 -30.74 -27.09
C VAL A 481 34.25 -31.45 -26.18
N GLU A 482 33.02 -31.46 -26.70
CA GLU A 482 31.89 -32.40 -26.58
C GLU A 482 31.86 -33.48 -25.47
N ASN A 483 30.73 -33.47 -24.77
CA ASN A 483 29.83 -34.59 -24.47
C ASN A 483 30.46 -35.98 -24.23
N ASN A 484 30.37 -36.46 -23.00
CA ASN A 484 29.73 -37.76 -22.78
C ASN A 484 29.11 -37.87 -21.38
N SER A 485 27.81 -38.09 -21.41
CA SER A 485 26.96 -38.53 -20.31
C SER A 485 27.39 -39.90 -19.80
N LYS A 486 27.57 -40.03 -18.49
CA LYS A 486 27.31 -41.26 -17.75
C LYS A 486 26.87 -40.92 -16.33
N VAL A 487 25.55 -41.03 -16.16
CA VAL A 487 24.86 -41.08 -14.88
C VAL A 487 25.02 -42.50 -14.37
N ASP A 488 25.72 -42.69 -13.26
CA ASP A 488 25.64 -43.92 -12.47
C ASP A 488 24.93 -43.57 -11.15
N ASN A 489 23.62 -43.84 -11.16
CA ASN A 489 22.79 -43.93 -9.97
C ASN A 489 23.14 -45.22 -9.23
N ASN A 490 23.48 -45.14 -7.94
CA ASN A 490 23.32 -46.26 -7.00
C ASN A 490 23.14 -45.71 -5.58
N LEU A 491 21.89 -45.42 -5.21
CA LEU A 491 21.43 -45.31 -3.82
C LEU A 491 20.59 -46.57 -3.56
N GLU A 492 21.21 -47.60 -2.99
CA GLU A 492 20.49 -48.74 -2.42
C GLU A 492 19.99 -48.37 -1.03
N ILE A 493 18.67 -48.20 -0.95
CA ILE A 493 17.89 -48.03 0.27
C ILE A 493 17.67 -49.41 0.87
N ASN A 494 18.22 -49.68 2.05
CA ASN A 494 17.80 -50.81 2.89
C ASN A 494 16.99 -50.29 4.08
N GLN A 495 15.67 -50.31 3.93
CA GLN A 495 14.70 -50.23 5.01
C GLN A 495 14.63 -51.58 5.74
N SER A 496 14.69 -51.55 7.07
CA SER A 496 14.19 -52.65 7.90
C SER A 496 13.42 -52.05 9.07
N TYR A 497 12.10 -52.17 8.98
CA TYR A 497 11.15 -51.92 10.06
C TYR A 497 11.22 -53.06 11.07
N LYS A 498 11.24 -52.73 12.37
CA LYS A 498 10.70 -53.59 13.42
C LYS A 498 9.90 -52.75 14.40
N ASP A 499 8.61 -53.05 14.42
CA ASP A 499 7.65 -52.70 15.46
C ASP A 499 8.14 -53.20 16.82
N GLU A 500 7.98 -52.39 17.87
CA GLU A 500 7.58 -52.91 19.17
C GLU A 500 6.90 -51.84 20.02
N SER A 501 5.96 -52.35 20.83
CA SER A 501 4.78 -51.70 21.38
C SER A 501 5.02 -50.73 22.53
N ILE A 502 4.21 -49.66 22.52
CA ILE A 502 4.04 -48.67 23.58
C ILE A 502 3.30 -49.29 24.78
N ASN A 503 3.89 -49.20 25.98
CA ASN A 503 3.14 -49.18 27.24
C ASN A 503 3.58 -47.95 28.05
N SER A 504 2.59 -47.13 28.36
CA SER A 504 2.68 -45.87 29.08
C SER A 504 2.79 -46.06 30.59
N THR A 505 3.65 -45.28 31.23
CA THR A 505 3.38 -44.73 32.57
C THR A 505 4.05 -43.36 32.68
N GLN A 506 3.22 -42.34 32.94
CA GLN A 506 3.62 -41.01 33.37
C GLN A 506 4.29 -41.09 34.74
N ASP A 507 5.34 -40.31 34.95
CA ASP A 507 5.40 -39.44 36.12
C ASP A 507 6.35 -38.25 35.88
N ASN A 508 5.77 -37.06 36.03
CA ASN A 508 6.46 -35.78 36.08
C ASN A 508 6.89 -35.54 37.53
N ASN A 509 8.18 -35.33 37.80
CA ASN A 509 8.59 -34.23 38.66
C ASN A 509 10.07 -33.88 38.43
N PRO A 510 10.41 -32.61 38.16
CA PRO A 510 11.79 -32.15 38.12
C PRO A 510 12.25 -31.79 39.54
N ASN A 511 13.56 -31.84 39.74
CA ASN A 511 14.29 -31.30 40.89
C ASN A 511 14.57 -32.30 42.03
N GLU A 512 15.64 -33.08 41.90
CA GLU A 512 16.43 -33.51 43.04
C GLU A 512 17.89 -33.13 42.80
N GLY A 513 18.38 -32.27 43.68
CA GLY A 513 19.78 -31.88 43.76
C GLY A 513 20.63 -33.08 44.15
N TRP A 514 21.84 -33.10 43.61
CA TRP A 514 22.81 -34.16 43.80
C TRP A 514 23.32 -34.14 45.25
N GLU A 515 22.69 -34.91 46.13
CA GLU A 515 23.33 -35.48 47.31
C GLU A 515 23.50 -36.98 47.05
N VAL A 516 24.70 -37.43 46.69
CA VAL A 516 25.06 -38.85 46.75
C VAL A 516 26.51 -39.01 47.21
N ASP A 517 26.65 -39.88 48.22
CA ASP A 517 27.83 -40.42 48.89
C ASP A 517 28.98 -40.80 47.95
N TRP A 518 30.21 -40.51 48.38
CA TRP A 518 31.44 -40.57 47.57
C TRP A 518 32.26 -41.86 47.70
N ASP A 519 31.69 -42.95 48.18
CA ASP A 519 32.44 -44.20 48.40
C ASP A 519 31.77 -45.41 47.74
N GLU A 520 32.01 -45.63 46.44
CA GLU A 520 32.05 -47.01 45.93
C GLU A 520 32.91 -47.18 44.67
N ALA A 521 33.66 -48.28 44.69
CA ALA A 521 34.86 -48.57 43.93
C ALA A 521 34.65 -48.83 42.42
N TRP A 522 35.57 -48.31 41.61
CA TRP A 522 35.72 -48.64 40.20
C TRP A 522 36.73 -49.78 40.04
N ASN A 523 36.26 -50.94 39.59
CA ASN A 523 37.08 -51.98 38.97
C ASN A 523 36.73 -52.09 37.49
N ASP A 524 37.77 -52.33 36.71
CA ASP A 524 37.86 -52.40 35.24
C ASP A 524 36.86 -53.33 34.55
N ASP A 525 36.47 -52.94 33.32
CA ASP A 525 36.77 -53.63 32.05
C ASP A 525 35.70 -53.26 31.00
N ASP A 526 36.10 -52.63 29.90
CA ASP A 526 35.40 -52.81 28.62
C ASP A 526 36.37 -52.57 27.45
N ASN A 527 36.78 -53.71 26.91
CA ASN A 527 37.68 -53.93 25.79
C ASN A 527 36.93 -53.72 24.46
N TRP A 528 37.26 -52.66 23.72
CA TRP A 528 36.75 -52.44 22.35
C TRP A 528 37.83 -52.80 21.34
N ASP A 529 37.93 -54.09 21.03
CA ASP A 529 38.64 -54.54 19.83
C ASP A 529 38.03 -55.86 19.32
N ASN A 530 36.90 -55.75 18.61
CA ASN A 530 36.46 -56.83 17.73
C ASN A 530 35.39 -56.39 16.72
N THR A 531 35.83 -55.93 15.55
CA THR A 531 35.13 -56.26 14.29
C THR A 531 36.15 -56.37 13.15
N ASN A 532 36.03 -57.47 12.39
CA ASN A 532 36.70 -57.84 11.14
C ASN A 532 38.07 -58.53 11.21
N LYS A 533 38.03 -59.83 11.53
CA LYS A 533 38.90 -60.84 10.89
C LYS A 533 38.09 -61.66 9.88
N GLN A 534 38.40 -61.51 8.59
CA GLN A 534 38.49 -62.62 7.62
C GLN A 534 38.96 -62.12 6.25
N ASN A 535 40.24 -62.34 5.94
CA ASN A 535 40.74 -63.04 4.74
C ASN A 535 42.24 -62.81 4.58
N GLU A 536 43.03 -63.84 4.88
CA GLU A 536 44.41 -63.96 4.40
C GLU A 536 44.40 -64.59 3.00
N LEU A 537 45.18 -64.03 2.07
CA LEU A 537 46.00 -64.79 1.13
C LEU A 537 47.03 -63.87 0.42
N SER A 538 48.30 -64.09 0.82
CA SER A 538 49.55 -64.05 0.02
C SER A 538 49.95 -62.79 -0.76
N GLY A 539 51.18 -62.31 -0.50
CA GLY A 539 52.02 -61.72 -1.55
C GLY A 539 52.98 -60.60 -1.13
N GLU A 540 54.22 -60.99 -0.83
CA GLU A 540 55.49 -60.28 -1.10
C GLU A 540 55.84 -58.93 -0.44
N THR A 541 57.04 -58.93 0.10
CA THR A 541 57.84 -57.85 0.68
C THR A 541 58.06 -56.69 -0.28
N ASN A 542 57.76 -55.47 0.15
CA ASN A 542 58.47 -54.27 -0.28
C ASN A 542 58.58 -53.28 0.88
N THR A 543 59.82 -52.92 1.21
CA THR A 543 60.19 -51.86 2.13
C THR A 543 59.85 -50.51 1.50
N HIS A 544 58.75 -49.90 1.93
CA HIS A 544 58.53 -48.46 1.82
C HIS A 544 58.25 -47.93 3.24
N ASP A 545 58.88 -46.79 3.57
CA ASP A 545 58.59 -46.02 4.77
C ASP A 545 57.07 -45.84 4.93
N PRO A 546 56.51 -45.89 6.15
CA PRO A 546 55.07 -45.77 6.35
C PRO A 546 54.66 -44.33 6.01
N GLU A 547 54.06 -44.18 4.83
CA GLU A 547 53.27 -43.03 4.46
C GLU A 547 52.13 -42.93 5.48
N VAL A 548 52.10 -41.84 6.26
CA VAL A 548 51.07 -41.59 7.27
C VAL A 548 49.73 -41.44 6.55
N VAL A 549 48.99 -42.54 6.43
CA VAL A 549 47.58 -42.53 6.07
C VAL A 549 46.88 -41.72 7.16
N LYS A 550 46.49 -40.48 6.84
CA LYS A 550 45.61 -39.70 7.72
C LYS A 550 44.27 -40.44 7.79
N GLU A 551 43.90 -40.91 8.97
CA GLU A 551 42.58 -41.48 9.19
C GLU A 551 41.50 -40.43 8.86
N PRO A 552 40.38 -40.85 8.25
CA PRO A 552 39.28 -39.94 7.94
C PRO A 552 38.74 -39.31 9.22
N GLU A 553 38.49 -38.00 9.19
CA GLU A 553 37.95 -37.30 10.35
C GLU A 553 36.50 -37.71 10.57
N ARG A 554 36.18 -38.12 11.81
CA ARG A 554 34.84 -38.52 12.23
C ARG A 554 34.33 -37.57 13.29
N TYR A 555 33.11 -37.09 13.11
CA TYR A 555 32.41 -36.24 14.08
C TYR A 555 30.90 -36.46 13.96
N SER A 556 30.13 -35.96 14.93
CA SER A 556 28.67 -36.14 14.93
C SER A 556 27.95 -34.81 14.71
N ILE A 557 26.83 -34.89 13.98
CA ILE A 557 25.84 -33.83 13.81
C ILE A 557 24.47 -34.34 14.28
N SER A 558 23.52 -33.45 14.54
CA SER A 558 22.14 -33.82 14.78
C SER A 558 21.50 -34.42 13.53
N VAL A 559 20.67 -35.44 13.71
CA VAL A 559 19.82 -36.00 12.65
C VAL A 559 18.92 -34.95 12.00
N LYS A 560 18.69 -33.79 12.63
CA LYS A 560 17.87 -32.68 12.12
C LYS A 560 18.50 -31.96 10.92
N SER A 561 19.82 -31.96 10.82
CA SER A 561 20.55 -31.16 9.83
C SER A 561 20.34 -31.67 8.41
N LYS A 562 20.34 -33.01 8.21
CA LYS A 562 20.14 -33.64 6.89
C LYS A 562 18.76 -33.34 6.27
N PRO A 563 17.62 -33.55 6.97
CA PRO A 563 16.31 -33.20 6.44
C PRO A 563 16.16 -31.74 5.99
N LEU A 564 16.81 -30.78 6.67
CA LEU A 564 16.79 -29.37 6.27
C LEU A 564 17.53 -29.14 4.94
N ILE A 565 18.65 -29.82 4.74
CA ILE A 565 19.41 -29.81 3.50
C ILE A 565 18.62 -30.51 2.38
N ASP A 566 18.01 -31.66 2.65
CA ASP A 566 17.17 -32.39 1.69
C ASP A 566 15.97 -31.54 1.23
N LEU A 567 15.30 -30.85 2.17
CA LEU A 567 14.23 -29.89 1.86
C LEU A 567 14.71 -28.77 0.94
N THR A 568 15.91 -28.26 1.18
CA THR A 568 16.54 -27.22 0.37
C THR A 568 16.81 -27.73 -1.05
N ILE A 569 17.44 -28.88 -1.18
CA ILE A 569 17.74 -29.52 -2.48
C ILE A 569 16.45 -29.79 -3.26
N ASN A 570 15.43 -30.35 -2.62
CA ASN A 570 14.13 -30.64 -3.25
C ASN A 570 13.45 -29.36 -3.75
N THR A 571 13.46 -28.30 -2.93
CA THR A 571 12.89 -27.00 -3.31
C THR A 571 13.64 -26.38 -4.50
N LEU A 572 14.97 -26.46 -4.51
CA LEU A 572 15.79 -25.93 -5.60
C LEU A 572 15.64 -26.75 -6.90
N ASN A 573 15.52 -28.07 -6.80
CA ASN A 573 15.21 -28.92 -7.96
C ASN A 573 13.87 -28.55 -8.60
N GLU A 574 12.85 -28.27 -7.80
CA GLU A 574 11.56 -27.78 -8.31
C GLU A 574 11.71 -26.38 -8.93
N ALA A 575 12.46 -25.49 -8.28
CA ALA A 575 12.73 -24.14 -8.76
C ALA A 575 13.35 -24.10 -10.17
N ARG A 576 14.21 -25.07 -10.52
CA ARG A 576 14.81 -25.20 -11.86
C ARG A 576 13.80 -25.45 -12.98
N ASN A 577 12.64 -26.01 -12.64
CA ASN A 577 11.58 -26.33 -13.61
C ASN A 577 10.56 -25.18 -13.76
N LEU A 578 10.73 -24.07 -13.02
CA LEU A 578 9.85 -22.91 -13.03
C LEU A 578 10.45 -21.74 -13.85
N ASN A 579 9.66 -20.68 -14.03
CA ASN A 579 10.17 -19.44 -14.62
C ASN A 579 11.22 -18.78 -13.71
N ALA A 580 12.14 -17.99 -14.29
CA ALA A 580 13.28 -17.40 -13.56
C ALA A 580 12.86 -16.61 -12.31
N LYS A 581 11.79 -15.80 -12.40
CA LYS A 581 11.29 -15.00 -11.27
C LYS A 581 10.79 -15.88 -10.11
N SER A 582 10.11 -16.98 -10.42
CA SER A 582 9.61 -17.94 -9.43
C SER A 582 10.73 -18.77 -8.83
N GLY A 583 11.70 -19.18 -9.65
CA GLY A 583 12.90 -19.88 -9.19
C GLY A 583 13.69 -19.04 -8.18
N ILE A 584 13.89 -17.75 -8.46
CA ILE A 584 14.55 -16.80 -7.54
C ILE A 584 13.77 -16.70 -6.21
N ARG A 585 12.44 -16.65 -6.24
CA ARG A 585 11.62 -16.57 -5.01
C ARG A 585 11.75 -17.82 -4.14
N LEU A 586 11.79 -19.01 -4.75
CA LEU A 586 12.00 -20.26 -4.02
C LEU A 586 13.43 -20.35 -3.48
N TYR A 587 14.42 -19.85 -4.21
CA TYR A 587 15.77 -19.70 -3.69
C TYR A 587 15.82 -18.76 -2.47
N HIS A 588 15.12 -17.63 -2.50
CA HIS A 588 15.01 -16.79 -1.30
C HIS A 588 14.28 -17.49 -0.15
N ALA A 589 13.27 -18.32 -0.45
CA ALA A 589 12.57 -19.11 0.56
C ALA A 589 13.52 -20.05 1.32
N THR A 590 14.48 -20.68 0.64
CA THR A 590 15.47 -21.55 1.29
C THR A 590 16.47 -20.75 2.12
N LEU A 591 16.85 -19.52 1.73
CA LEU A 591 17.63 -18.65 2.62
C LEU A 591 16.85 -18.29 3.90
N VAL A 592 15.57 -17.95 3.77
CA VAL A 592 14.70 -17.64 4.92
C VAL A 592 14.56 -18.84 5.86
N LEU A 593 14.60 -20.07 5.34
CA LEU A 593 14.62 -21.29 6.15
C LEU A 593 15.84 -21.32 7.10
N PHE A 594 17.03 -20.92 6.64
CA PHE A 594 18.22 -20.89 7.49
C PHE A 594 18.30 -19.66 8.40
N ASP A 595 17.69 -18.53 8.00
CA ASP A 595 17.46 -17.44 8.95
C ASP A 595 16.53 -17.88 10.09
N LEU A 596 15.50 -18.68 9.77
CA LEU A 596 14.61 -19.27 10.76
C LEU A 596 15.35 -20.27 11.66
N TYR A 597 16.24 -21.10 11.10
CA TYR A 597 17.10 -22.01 11.87
C TYR A 597 17.93 -21.25 12.90
N ARG A 598 18.65 -20.21 12.44
CA ARG A 598 19.49 -19.35 13.29
C ARG A 598 18.70 -18.62 14.37
N ALA A 599 17.42 -18.32 14.13
CA ALA A 599 16.56 -17.67 15.11
C ALA A 599 15.94 -18.65 16.11
N ILE A 600 15.51 -19.83 15.66
CA ILE A 600 14.79 -20.80 16.50
C ILE A 600 15.76 -21.63 17.34
N MET A 601 16.78 -22.23 16.75
CA MET A 601 17.62 -23.23 17.43
C MET A 601 18.27 -22.70 18.71
N PRO A 602 19.01 -21.58 18.70
CA PRO A 602 19.69 -21.09 19.90
C PRO A 602 18.72 -20.51 20.96
N VAL A 603 17.53 -20.06 20.56
CA VAL A 603 16.56 -19.42 21.47
C VAL A 603 15.65 -20.47 22.11
N TYR A 604 15.04 -21.34 21.30
CA TYR A 604 14.08 -22.34 21.77
C TYR A 604 14.78 -23.44 22.58
N HIS A 605 15.96 -23.88 22.14
CA HIS A 605 16.74 -24.93 22.83
C HIS A 605 17.84 -24.36 23.75
N SER A 606 17.80 -23.06 24.05
CA SER A 606 18.84 -22.36 24.84
C SER A 606 19.15 -23.08 26.15
N ASN A 607 18.11 -23.48 26.90
CA ASN A 607 18.28 -24.17 28.18
C ASN A 607 18.95 -25.55 28.02
N SER A 608 18.59 -26.30 26.98
CA SER A 608 19.15 -27.62 26.69
C SER A 608 20.61 -27.50 26.26
N PHE A 609 20.93 -26.60 25.33
CA PHE A 609 22.29 -26.38 24.85
C PHE A 609 23.20 -25.85 25.96
N THR A 610 22.70 -24.89 26.74
CA THR A 610 23.48 -24.33 27.85
C THR A 610 23.83 -25.39 28.90
N ASN A 611 22.91 -26.32 29.20
CA ASN A 611 23.08 -27.26 30.32
C ASN A 611 23.60 -28.65 29.93
N VAL A 612 23.52 -29.03 28.65
CA VAL A 612 23.99 -30.34 28.17
C VAL A 612 25.17 -30.14 27.22
N PRO A 613 26.42 -30.35 27.69
CA PRO A 613 27.63 -30.07 26.91
C PRO A 613 27.69 -30.78 25.55
N THR A 614 27.19 -32.01 25.47
CA THR A 614 27.13 -32.80 24.24
C THR A 614 26.24 -32.13 23.20
N LEU A 615 25.09 -31.59 23.61
CA LEU A 615 24.14 -30.95 22.69
C LEU A 615 24.65 -29.59 22.19
N ALA A 616 25.35 -28.82 23.02
CA ALA A 616 26.01 -27.58 22.58
C ALA A 616 27.04 -27.85 21.47
N MET A 617 27.90 -28.86 21.67
CA MET A 617 28.91 -29.23 20.69
C MET A 617 28.29 -29.85 19.42
N LEU A 618 27.20 -30.60 19.56
CA LEU A 618 26.43 -31.12 18.43
C LEU A 618 25.84 -29.97 17.60
N PHE A 619 25.29 -28.94 18.25
CA PHE A 619 24.74 -27.76 17.58
C PHE A 619 25.83 -26.90 16.91
N HIS A 620 27.01 -26.78 17.53
CA HIS A 620 28.18 -26.20 16.87
C HIS A 620 28.47 -26.93 15.55
N ASN A 621 28.61 -28.26 15.59
CA ASN A 621 28.87 -29.07 14.41
C ASN A 621 27.75 -28.97 13.37
N ASP A 622 26.48 -28.94 13.79
CA ASP A 622 25.34 -28.74 12.89
C ASP A 622 25.51 -27.44 12.10
N CYS A 623 25.85 -26.35 12.77
CA CYS A 623 26.04 -25.05 12.13
C CYS A 623 27.17 -25.07 11.11
N ILE A 624 28.32 -25.68 11.46
CA ILE A 624 29.46 -25.78 10.53
C ILE A 624 29.11 -26.67 9.34
N TRP A 625 28.54 -27.85 9.60
CA TRP A 625 28.20 -28.80 8.54
C TRP A 625 27.14 -28.25 7.60
N ILE A 626 26.06 -27.63 8.12
CA ILE A 626 25.03 -26.98 7.29
C ILE A 626 25.69 -25.88 6.44
N ALA A 627 26.57 -25.06 7.03
CA ALA A 627 27.26 -24.01 6.28
C ALA A 627 28.04 -24.59 5.09
N ASP A 628 28.77 -25.68 5.27
CA ASP A 628 29.53 -26.35 4.21
C ASP A 628 28.62 -26.95 3.14
N GLN A 629 27.52 -27.61 3.54
CA GLN A 629 26.52 -28.11 2.59
C GLN A 629 25.88 -27.01 1.74
N LEU A 630 25.65 -25.82 2.30
CA LEU A 630 25.09 -24.69 1.56
C LEU A 630 26.05 -24.16 0.49
N ILE A 631 27.35 -24.22 0.72
CA ILE A 631 28.37 -23.88 -0.30
C ILE A 631 28.32 -24.90 -1.46
N ILE A 632 28.26 -26.19 -1.13
CA ILE A 632 28.14 -27.26 -2.14
C ILE A 632 26.87 -27.07 -2.98
N ILE A 633 25.72 -26.79 -2.34
CA ILE A 633 24.45 -26.54 -3.02
C ILE A 633 24.55 -25.29 -3.91
N GLN A 634 25.20 -24.23 -3.44
CA GLN A 634 25.41 -23.02 -4.23
C GLN A 634 26.13 -23.34 -5.55
N ASP A 635 27.21 -24.10 -5.50
CA ASP A 635 27.99 -24.44 -6.69
C ASP A 635 27.21 -25.31 -7.68
N GLN A 636 26.37 -26.21 -7.17
CA GLN A 636 25.54 -27.11 -7.98
C GLN A 636 24.33 -26.41 -8.63
N PHE A 637 23.66 -25.51 -7.90
CA PHE A 637 22.36 -24.96 -8.30
C PHE A 637 22.41 -23.52 -8.79
N ILE A 638 23.10 -22.64 -8.07
CA ILE A 638 23.07 -21.19 -8.35
C ILE A 638 23.79 -20.89 -9.67
N ASN A 639 24.91 -21.56 -9.94
CA ASN A 639 25.64 -21.44 -11.20
C ASN A 639 24.79 -21.89 -12.41
N SER A 640 23.77 -22.74 -12.20
CA SER A 640 22.81 -23.18 -13.24
C SER A 640 21.54 -22.32 -13.32
N LEU A 641 21.16 -21.61 -12.25
CA LEU A 641 19.91 -20.84 -12.13
C LEU A 641 20.07 -19.36 -12.53
N LEU A 642 21.28 -18.81 -12.41
CA LEU A 642 21.57 -17.44 -12.85
C LEU A 642 21.82 -17.42 -14.37
N PRO A 643 21.06 -16.66 -15.16
CA PRO A 643 21.38 -16.48 -16.57
C PRO A 643 22.77 -15.85 -16.71
N GLN A 644 23.64 -16.46 -17.50
CA GLN A 644 24.87 -15.83 -17.97
C GLN A 644 24.47 -14.54 -18.71
N GLU A 645 24.79 -13.41 -18.07
CA GLU A 645 24.87 -12.06 -18.62
C GLU A 645 24.09 -11.88 -19.94
N ASN A 646 22.79 -11.58 -19.86
CA ASN A 646 22.12 -10.82 -20.92
C ASN A 646 20.88 -10.09 -20.39
N ASN A 647 21.02 -8.77 -20.41
CA ASN A 647 19.99 -7.73 -20.48
C ASN A 647 19.34 -7.24 -19.18
N GLU A 648 19.81 -6.05 -18.79
CA GLU A 648 19.02 -4.91 -18.33
C GLU A 648 17.91 -5.20 -17.31
N SER A 649 18.30 -5.30 -16.03
CA SER A 649 17.50 -4.74 -14.94
C SER A 649 18.44 -4.41 -13.79
N GLU A 650 18.58 -3.12 -13.50
CA GLU A 650 19.36 -2.56 -12.39
C GLU A 650 18.79 -2.89 -10.99
N ASP A 651 17.89 -3.88 -10.88
CA ASP A 651 17.23 -4.30 -9.63
C ASP A 651 17.74 -5.66 -9.07
N PHE A 652 18.88 -6.17 -9.55
CA PHE A 652 19.53 -7.38 -8.98
C PHE A 652 20.26 -7.10 -7.64
N GLU A 653 19.66 -6.28 -6.78
CA GLU A 653 20.22 -5.75 -5.53
C GLU A 653 20.32 -6.79 -4.39
N PHE A 654 19.94 -8.05 -4.62
CA PHE A 654 20.02 -9.10 -3.59
C PHE A 654 20.99 -10.23 -3.95
N LYS A 655 22.28 -9.90 -4.07
CA LYS A 655 23.35 -10.89 -3.85
C LYS A 655 23.45 -11.20 -2.33
N ILE A 656 22.44 -11.87 -1.77
CA ILE A 656 22.66 -12.69 -0.58
C ILE A 656 22.86 -14.09 -1.10
N LEU A 657 24.13 -14.45 -1.29
CA LEU A 657 24.53 -15.80 -1.68
C LEU A 657 24.52 -16.68 -0.44
N TYR A 658 24.38 -18.01 -0.62
CA TYR A 658 24.55 -18.94 0.50
C TYR A 658 25.88 -18.72 1.24
N ASN A 659 26.91 -18.17 0.59
CA ASN A 659 28.12 -17.65 1.23
C ASN A 659 27.86 -16.80 2.50
N ASP A 660 26.98 -15.81 2.42
CA ASP A 660 26.70 -14.93 3.57
C ASP A 660 25.95 -15.68 4.67
N MET A 661 25.02 -16.57 4.29
CA MET A 661 24.30 -17.42 5.24
C MET A 661 25.24 -18.42 5.92
N ALA A 662 26.13 -19.04 5.16
CA ALA A 662 27.14 -19.97 5.64
C ALA A 662 28.08 -19.30 6.65
N ASN A 663 28.55 -18.09 6.37
CA ASN A 663 29.36 -17.32 7.33
C ASN A 663 28.60 -17.05 8.63
N LYS A 664 27.33 -16.60 8.53
CA LYS A 664 26.49 -16.35 9.71
C LYS A 664 26.14 -17.62 10.50
N LEU A 665 26.12 -18.79 9.86
CA LEU A 665 25.98 -20.08 10.53
C LEU A 665 27.27 -20.47 11.23
N ARG A 666 28.43 -20.31 10.58
CA ARG A 666 29.74 -20.56 11.21
C ARG A 666 29.95 -19.69 12.44
N ASP A 667 29.63 -18.39 12.35
CA ASP A 667 29.71 -17.47 13.47
C ASP A 667 28.83 -17.94 14.64
N LEU A 668 27.58 -18.36 14.36
CA LEU A 668 26.66 -18.89 15.38
C LEU A 668 27.18 -20.18 16.01
N GLY A 669 27.71 -21.09 15.21
CA GLY A 669 28.30 -22.34 15.71
C GLY A 669 29.49 -22.06 16.62
N ASN A 670 30.40 -21.18 16.20
CA ASN A 670 31.58 -20.79 16.98
C ASN A 670 31.19 -20.08 18.29
N GLU A 671 30.18 -19.21 18.26
CA GLU A 671 29.65 -18.55 19.45
C GLU A 671 29.20 -19.57 20.50
N TRP A 672 28.46 -20.62 20.10
CA TRP A 672 28.02 -21.66 21.03
C TRP A 672 29.15 -22.57 21.53
N TYR A 673 30.18 -22.80 20.71
CA TYR A 673 31.40 -23.46 21.16
C TYR A 673 32.09 -22.65 22.26
N ASP A 674 32.25 -21.35 22.05
CA ASP A 674 32.89 -20.43 23.02
C ASP A 674 32.08 -20.28 24.30
N ILE A 675 30.75 -20.13 24.21
CA ILE A 675 29.83 -20.10 25.37
C ILE A 675 30.03 -21.34 26.23
N GLN A 676 30.09 -22.51 25.61
CA GLN A 676 30.23 -23.76 26.33
C GLN A 676 31.63 -23.92 26.93
N LEU A 677 32.69 -23.52 26.21
CA LEU A 677 34.05 -23.52 26.73
C LEU A 677 34.18 -22.62 27.97
N GLU A 678 33.71 -21.37 27.89
CA GLU A 678 33.76 -20.43 29.02
C GLU A 678 32.90 -20.90 30.19
N LYS A 679 31.73 -21.51 29.94
CA LYS A 679 30.92 -22.12 30.99
C LYS A 679 31.68 -23.23 31.71
N GLN A 680 32.34 -24.14 30.99
CA GLN A 680 33.11 -25.21 31.63
C GLN A 680 34.34 -24.68 32.38
N LYS A 681 35.01 -23.63 31.89
CA LYS A 681 36.06 -22.94 32.66
C LYS A 681 35.54 -22.35 33.96
N SER A 682 34.36 -21.71 33.94
CA SER A 682 33.72 -21.16 35.14
C SER A 682 33.41 -22.26 36.17
N VAL A 683 32.85 -23.39 35.73
CA VAL A 683 32.56 -24.54 36.60
C VAL A 683 33.84 -25.09 37.24
N LEU A 684 34.91 -25.26 36.45
CA LEU A 684 36.20 -25.72 36.99
C LEU A 684 36.80 -24.70 37.96
N LYS A 685 36.67 -23.41 37.68
CA LYS A 685 37.11 -22.35 38.58
C LYS A 685 36.31 -22.36 39.89
N GLU A 686 34.99 -22.52 39.84
CA GLU A 686 34.15 -22.61 41.05
C GLU A 686 34.63 -23.74 41.97
N PHE A 687 34.97 -24.91 41.42
CA PHE A 687 35.56 -25.99 42.22
C PHE A 687 36.91 -25.63 42.83
N LEU A 688 37.75 -24.87 42.13
CA LEU A 688 39.03 -24.40 42.67
C LEU A 688 38.83 -23.30 43.74
N ASP A 689 37.84 -22.43 43.56
CA ASP A 689 37.50 -21.36 44.50
C ASP A 689 36.96 -21.95 45.83
N GLU A 690 36.30 -23.13 45.81
CA GLU A 690 35.92 -23.87 47.03
C GLU A 690 37.11 -24.20 47.94
N MET A 691 38.34 -24.24 47.41
CA MET A 691 39.53 -24.46 48.22
C MET A 691 39.81 -23.27 49.17
N ASP A 692 39.37 -22.06 48.82
CA ASP A 692 39.75 -20.80 49.49
C ASP A 692 41.27 -20.69 49.66
N GLY A 693 42.00 -20.88 48.55
CA GLY A 693 43.45 -20.94 48.50
C GLY A 693 44.04 -22.29 48.89
N VAL A 694 45.36 -22.38 48.81
CA VAL A 694 46.14 -23.62 49.08
C VAL A 694 47.07 -23.46 50.29
N GLN A 695 46.78 -22.51 51.19
CA GLN A 695 47.53 -22.35 52.44
C GLN A 695 47.12 -23.40 53.48
N LEU A 696 48.03 -23.67 54.41
CA LEU A 696 47.82 -24.50 55.60
C LEU A 696 47.39 -25.93 55.27
N THR A 697 47.87 -26.48 54.16
CA THR A 697 47.56 -27.87 53.78
C THR A 697 48.10 -28.89 54.77
N ALA A 698 49.07 -28.50 55.63
CA ALA A 698 49.54 -29.27 56.81
C ALA A 698 48.39 -29.73 57.72
N ASN A 699 47.27 -29.00 57.75
CA ASN A 699 46.06 -29.42 58.42
C ASN A 699 45.29 -30.45 57.56
N GLU A 700 45.04 -31.63 58.13
CA GLU A 700 44.31 -32.74 57.50
C GLU A 700 42.95 -32.30 56.91
N GLU A 701 42.18 -31.46 57.61
CA GLU A 701 40.88 -30.95 57.13
C GLU A 701 41.02 -30.04 55.89
N ARG A 702 42.09 -29.24 55.84
CA ARG A 702 42.38 -28.37 54.69
C ARG A 702 42.89 -29.18 53.51
N PHE A 703 43.78 -30.15 53.76
CA PHE A 703 44.23 -31.08 52.74
C PHE A 703 43.05 -31.82 52.09
N GLU A 704 42.13 -32.34 52.90
CA GLU A 704 40.94 -33.05 52.43
C GLU A 704 40.06 -32.14 51.57
N THR A 705 39.85 -30.89 51.98
CA THR A 705 39.09 -29.90 51.18
C THR A 705 39.71 -29.68 49.80
N CYS A 706 41.03 -29.46 49.74
CA CYS A 706 41.75 -29.29 48.47
C CYS A 706 41.69 -30.57 47.61
N GLN A 707 41.85 -31.74 48.23
CA GLN A 707 41.76 -33.02 47.53
C GLN A 707 40.37 -33.25 46.93
N GLN A 708 39.29 -32.98 47.67
CA GLN A 708 37.91 -33.11 47.18
C GLN A 708 37.65 -32.20 45.98
N ALA A 709 38.08 -30.94 46.05
CA ALA A 709 37.99 -30.00 44.95
C ALA A 709 38.78 -30.46 43.70
N MET A 710 40.00 -30.99 43.87
CA MET A 710 40.78 -31.57 42.77
C MET A 710 40.12 -32.81 42.16
N ASN A 711 39.50 -33.65 42.98
CA ASN A 711 38.73 -34.80 42.49
C ASN A 711 37.54 -34.37 41.63
N LYS A 712 36.82 -33.30 42.01
CA LYS A 712 35.74 -32.71 41.20
C LYS A 712 36.26 -32.19 39.84
N VAL A 713 37.41 -31.51 39.83
CA VAL A 713 38.07 -31.04 38.61
C VAL A 713 38.46 -32.20 37.69
N MET A 714 39.11 -33.23 38.25
CA MET A 714 39.53 -34.42 37.53
C MET A 714 38.34 -35.16 36.90
N TYR A 715 37.29 -35.38 37.69
CA TYR A 715 36.07 -36.03 37.25
C TYR A 715 35.42 -35.26 36.09
N THR A 716 35.27 -33.95 36.24
CA THR A 716 34.65 -33.10 35.22
C THR A 716 35.41 -33.15 33.89
N ILE A 717 36.74 -33.01 33.90
CA ILE A 717 37.54 -33.06 32.66
C ILE A 717 37.48 -34.44 32.00
N LYS A 718 37.57 -35.53 32.78
CA LYS A 718 37.46 -36.90 32.26
C LYS A 718 36.07 -37.19 31.69
N HIS A 719 35.02 -36.72 32.36
CA HIS A 719 33.64 -36.85 31.89
C HIS A 719 33.42 -36.09 30.57
N LEU A 720 33.85 -34.82 30.49
CA LEU A 720 33.79 -34.02 29.26
C LEU A 720 34.57 -34.67 28.11
N SER A 721 35.76 -35.18 28.40
CA SER A 721 36.56 -35.95 27.45
C SER A 721 35.80 -37.16 26.89
N LYS A 722 35.09 -37.91 27.74
CA LYS A 722 34.29 -39.07 27.29
C LYS A 722 33.14 -38.65 26.37
N ILE A 723 32.36 -37.65 26.76
CA ILE A 723 31.13 -37.29 26.02
C ILE A 723 31.39 -36.48 24.74
N TRP A 724 32.54 -35.82 24.62
CA TRP A 724 32.88 -35.04 23.42
C TRP A 724 33.70 -35.81 22.39
N LYS A 725 34.29 -36.95 22.76
CA LYS A 725 35.20 -37.72 21.89
C LYS A 725 34.55 -38.11 20.56
N ASP A 726 33.31 -38.57 20.58
CA ASP A 726 32.59 -39.02 19.37
C ASP A 726 31.72 -37.90 18.76
N VAL A 727 31.74 -36.71 19.35
CA VAL A 727 30.97 -35.55 18.86
C VAL A 727 31.85 -34.61 18.08
N LEU A 728 32.95 -34.12 18.67
CA LEU A 728 33.81 -33.11 18.06
C LEU A 728 34.76 -33.69 17.02
N ARG A 729 35.23 -32.85 16.10
CA ARG A 729 36.36 -33.22 15.24
C ARG A 729 37.61 -33.46 16.08
N PRO A 730 38.51 -34.39 15.69
CA PRO A 730 39.71 -34.70 16.45
C PRO A 730 40.58 -33.47 16.77
N SER A 731 40.69 -32.52 15.84
CA SER A 731 41.45 -31.28 16.01
C SER A 731 40.85 -30.38 17.10
N GLU A 732 39.54 -30.15 17.07
CA GLU A 732 38.79 -29.34 18.03
C GLU A 732 38.73 -29.99 19.42
N TYR A 733 38.60 -31.32 19.46
CA TYR A 733 38.57 -32.10 20.70
C TYR A 733 39.80 -31.86 21.58
N TYR A 734 41.01 -31.91 21.01
CA TYR A 734 42.23 -31.68 21.79
C TYR A 734 42.41 -30.19 22.14
N ILE A 735 41.96 -29.28 21.29
CA ILE A 735 42.03 -27.83 21.54
C ILE A 735 41.14 -27.46 22.74
N ILE A 736 39.88 -27.92 22.78
CA ILE A 736 38.94 -27.57 23.86
C ILE A 736 39.40 -28.13 25.20
N LEU A 737 39.84 -29.40 25.25
CA LEU A 737 40.33 -30.02 26.47
C LEU A 737 41.65 -29.40 26.94
N GLY A 738 42.53 -29.08 26.00
CA GLY A 738 43.78 -28.37 26.31
C GLY A 738 43.51 -27.00 26.94
N ALA A 739 42.54 -26.25 26.42
CA ALA A 739 42.14 -24.97 26.98
C ALA A 739 41.56 -25.08 28.40
N LEU A 740 40.76 -26.11 28.67
CA LEU A 740 40.22 -26.38 30.01
C LEU A 740 41.32 -26.73 31.02
N ILE A 741 42.19 -27.68 30.67
CA ILE A 741 43.32 -28.07 31.53
C ILE A 741 44.22 -26.86 31.78
N ASN A 742 44.54 -26.08 30.74
CA ASN A 742 45.37 -24.89 30.90
C ASN A 742 44.74 -23.86 31.85
N SER A 743 43.41 -23.70 31.85
CA SER A 743 42.73 -22.78 32.77
C SER A 743 42.89 -23.21 34.24
N VAL A 744 42.76 -24.51 34.52
CA VAL A 744 43.00 -25.08 35.85
C VAL A 744 44.46 -24.87 36.26
N LEU A 745 45.41 -25.18 35.38
CA LEU A 745 46.83 -25.03 35.67
C LEU A 745 47.21 -23.58 35.96
N THR A 746 46.66 -22.61 35.22
CA THR A 746 46.93 -21.20 35.51
C THR A 746 46.52 -20.84 36.93
N ILE A 747 45.30 -21.18 37.36
CA ILE A 747 44.80 -20.88 38.70
C ILE A 747 45.64 -21.58 39.77
N MET A 748 45.99 -22.86 39.56
CA MET A 748 46.84 -23.59 40.52
C MET A 748 48.25 -22.99 40.63
N ILE A 749 48.83 -22.54 39.52
CA ILE A 749 50.15 -21.90 39.55
C ILE A 749 50.07 -20.56 40.29
N GLU A 750 49.04 -19.75 40.02
CA GLU A 750 48.81 -18.48 40.71
C GLU A 750 48.61 -18.69 42.23
N ASN A 751 47.79 -19.67 42.62
CA ASN A 751 47.56 -20.02 44.03
C ASN A 751 48.85 -20.43 44.76
N LEU A 752 49.80 -21.06 44.07
CA LEU A 752 51.09 -21.42 44.66
C LEU A 752 52.04 -20.22 44.74
N GLU A 753 52.07 -19.39 43.70
CA GLU A 753 52.91 -18.18 43.65
C GLU A 753 52.50 -17.14 44.71
N ASP A 754 51.25 -17.15 45.17
CA ASP A 754 50.73 -16.31 46.25
C ASP A 754 51.14 -16.76 47.67
N LEU A 755 51.79 -17.92 47.82
CA LEU A 755 52.29 -18.41 49.11
C LEU A 755 53.63 -17.74 49.48
N TYR A 756 53.70 -17.16 50.69
CA TYR A 756 54.92 -16.49 51.18
C TYR A 756 55.81 -17.39 52.05
N ASP A 757 55.26 -18.45 52.63
CA ASP A 757 55.95 -19.39 53.53
C ASP A 757 55.28 -20.77 53.38
N ILE A 758 56.08 -21.80 53.13
CA ILE A 758 55.64 -23.18 52.88
C ILE A 758 56.50 -24.08 53.75
N SER A 759 55.88 -24.78 54.69
CA SER A 759 56.60 -25.76 55.51
C SER A 759 56.95 -27.04 54.73
N GLU A 760 57.91 -27.83 55.21
CA GLU A 760 58.30 -29.09 54.54
C GLU A 760 57.13 -30.06 54.37
N GLU A 761 56.29 -30.21 55.40
CA GLU A 761 55.08 -31.05 55.37
C GLU A 761 54.05 -30.50 54.36
N GLU A 762 53.84 -29.19 54.36
CA GLU A 762 52.92 -28.50 53.45
C GLU A 762 53.38 -28.62 51.99
N SER A 763 54.69 -28.56 51.74
CA SER A 763 55.29 -28.77 50.42
C SER A 763 55.00 -30.17 49.88
N HIS A 764 55.14 -31.20 50.72
CA HIS A 764 54.82 -32.58 50.34
C HIS A 764 53.33 -32.76 50.02
N GLN A 765 52.46 -32.18 50.84
CA GLN A 765 51.01 -32.25 50.61
C GLN A 765 50.55 -31.46 49.38
N LEU A 766 51.13 -30.28 49.12
CA LEU A 766 50.88 -29.53 47.88
C LEU A 766 51.31 -30.35 46.67
N ASN A 767 52.46 -31.03 46.73
CA ASN A 767 52.88 -31.92 45.65
C ASN A 767 51.88 -33.07 45.42
N LEU A 768 51.34 -33.67 46.47
CA LEU A 768 50.29 -34.70 46.35
C LEU A 768 49.03 -34.17 45.67
N ILE A 769 48.56 -32.97 46.04
CA ILE A 769 47.38 -32.31 45.44
C ILE A 769 47.63 -32.02 43.95
N TYR A 770 48.78 -31.44 43.61
CA TYR A 770 49.10 -31.07 42.23
C TYR A 770 49.31 -32.32 41.37
N SER A 771 49.99 -33.33 41.89
CA SER A 771 50.23 -34.60 41.19
C SER A 771 48.95 -35.32 40.75
N MET A 772 47.79 -35.01 41.36
CA MET A 772 46.49 -35.56 40.93
C MET A 772 46.15 -35.26 39.48
N LEU A 773 46.71 -34.20 38.86
CA LEU A 773 46.41 -33.84 37.46
C LEU A 773 47.19 -34.62 36.41
N PHE A 774 48.28 -35.32 36.76
CA PHE A 774 49.10 -36.07 35.80
C PHE A 774 48.34 -37.12 34.97
N PRO A 775 47.33 -37.85 35.49
CA PRO A 775 46.52 -38.77 34.70
C PRO A 775 45.81 -38.12 33.49
N LEU A 776 45.63 -36.80 33.46
CA LEU A 776 45.03 -36.09 32.31
C LEU A 776 45.92 -36.15 31.05
N GLU A 777 47.22 -36.41 31.19
CA GLU A 777 48.12 -36.62 30.04
C GLU A 777 47.67 -37.80 29.16
N GLU A 778 47.04 -38.83 29.75
CA GLU A 778 46.60 -40.02 29.03
C GLU A 778 45.55 -39.69 27.95
N ILE A 779 44.74 -38.64 28.16
CA ILE A 779 43.68 -38.21 27.24
C ILE A 779 44.27 -37.87 25.84
N PHE A 780 45.49 -37.33 25.80
CA PHE A 780 46.17 -36.94 24.56
C PHE A 780 46.96 -38.10 23.94
N ARG A 781 47.41 -39.05 24.76
CA ARG A 781 48.29 -40.15 24.36
C ARG A 781 47.54 -41.34 23.74
N LYS A 782 46.26 -41.51 24.11
CA LYS A 782 45.50 -42.74 23.83
C LYS A 782 45.15 -42.96 22.35
N ASN A 783 45.17 -41.90 21.52
CA ASN A 783 44.72 -41.97 20.11
C ASN A 783 45.74 -41.39 19.09
N GLY A 784 47.04 -41.27 19.42
CA GLY A 784 48.05 -40.79 18.46
C GLY A 784 49.32 -40.20 19.10
N PRO A 785 50.24 -39.60 18.31
CA PRO A 785 51.46 -38.98 18.81
C PRO A 785 51.22 -37.61 19.48
N ASN A 786 49.97 -37.26 19.79
CA ASN A 786 49.62 -35.97 20.37
C ASN A 786 50.16 -35.87 21.80
N LYS A 787 50.96 -34.83 22.03
CA LYS A 787 51.50 -34.50 23.34
C LYS A 787 50.65 -33.40 23.95
N ILE A 788 50.30 -33.56 25.22
CA ILE A 788 49.57 -32.55 25.99
C ILE A 788 50.26 -31.17 25.93
N GLU A 789 51.59 -31.15 25.85
CA GLU A 789 52.43 -29.95 25.70
C GLU A 789 52.10 -29.11 24.46
N ASN A 790 51.53 -29.71 23.41
CA ASN A 790 51.16 -28.99 22.20
C ASN A 790 49.83 -28.22 22.37
N HIS A 791 48.99 -28.63 23.34
CA HIS A 791 47.65 -28.08 23.55
C HIS A 791 47.53 -27.30 24.87
N VAL A 792 48.39 -27.60 25.86
CA VAL A 792 48.38 -27.02 27.20
C VAL A 792 49.68 -26.24 27.42
N LYS A 793 49.60 -24.91 27.33
CA LYS A 793 50.78 -24.02 27.39
C LYS A 793 51.54 -24.14 28.72
N ASN A 794 50.81 -24.23 29.83
CA ASN A 794 51.40 -24.27 31.17
C ASN A 794 51.82 -25.67 31.65
N TRP A 795 51.66 -26.72 30.83
CA TRP A 795 51.95 -28.10 31.25
C TRP A 795 53.39 -28.30 31.70
N LYS A 796 54.37 -27.80 30.93
CA LYS A 796 55.79 -27.92 31.29
C LYS A 796 56.15 -27.16 32.56
N LYS A 797 55.65 -25.92 32.72
CA LYS A 797 55.85 -25.12 33.93
C LYS A 797 55.28 -25.85 35.15
N PHE A 798 54.10 -26.43 35.02
CA PHE A 798 53.45 -27.23 36.06
C PHE A 798 54.25 -28.47 36.48
N CYS A 799 54.75 -29.28 35.54
CA CYS A 799 55.62 -30.43 35.87
C CYS A 799 56.87 -30.02 36.66
N TYR A 800 57.47 -28.88 36.34
CA TYR A 800 58.62 -28.39 37.10
C TYR A 800 58.23 -27.83 38.48
N ILE A 801 57.02 -27.30 38.65
CA ILE A 801 56.53 -26.85 39.95
C ILE A 801 56.41 -28.03 40.90
N THR A 802 55.77 -29.13 40.49
CA THR A 802 55.64 -30.34 41.31
C THR A 802 57.00 -30.92 41.68
N ASP A 803 57.95 -30.89 40.75
CA ASP A 803 59.34 -31.30 40.99
C ASP A 803 60.03 -30.38 42.03
N ILE A 804 59.87 -29.06 41.91
CA ILE A 804 60.49 -28.06 42.81
C ILE A 804 59.99 -28.21 44.25
N LEU A 805 58.72 -28.53 44.46
CA LEU A 805 58.14 -28.76 45.79
C LEU A 805 58.82 -29.91 46.57
N GLU A 806 59.48 -30.85 45.88
CA GLU A 806 60.19 -31.98 46.50
C GLU A 806 61.72 -31.84 46.46
N PHE A 807 62.25 -30.83 45.77
CA PHE A 807 63.68 -30.69 45.58
C PHE A 807 64.37 -29.97 46.73
N SER A 808 65.58 -30.42 47.05
CA SER A 808 66.49 -29.63 47.88
C SER A 808 66.99 -28.39 47.12
N LEU A 809 67.37 -27.33 47.85
CA LEU A 809 67.94 -26.11 47.27
C LEU A 809 69.13 -26.38 46.33
N ALA A 810 69.93 -27.42 46.62
CA ALA A 810 71.05 -27.82 45.75
C ALA A 810 70.54 -28.35 44.39
N ASN A 811 69.53 -29.23 44.41
CA ASN A 811 68.93 -29.78 43.18
C ASN A 811 68.27 -28.70 42.33
N ILE A 812 67.57 -27.75 42.96
CA ILE A 812 66.96 -26.60 42.27
C ILE A 812 68.05 -25.77 41.58
N MET A 813 69.14 -25.46 42.28
CA MET A 813 70.25 -24.69 41.71
C MET A 813 71.01 -25.44 40.61
N ASP A 814 71.13 -26.76 40.69
CA ASP A 814 71.74 -27.56 39.63
C ASP A 814 70.89 -27.54 38.36
N LYS A 815 69.55 -27.64 38.49
CA LYS A 815 68.61 -27.49 37.37
C LYS A 815 68.52 -26.07 36.81
N PHE A 816 68.67 -25.07 37.67
CA PHE A 816 68.81 -23.68 37.24
C PHE A 816 70.09 -23.52 36.38
N ARG A 817 71.23 -24.05 36.86
CA ARG A 817 72.53 -24.01 36.17
C ARG A 817 72.56 -24.80 34.87
N SER A 818 71.76 -25.87 34.74
CA SER A 818 71.60 -26.63 33.50
C SER A 818 70.61 -25.99 32.50
N ALA A 819 70.04 -24.82 32.83
CA ALA A 819 69.05 -24.11 32.02
C ALA A 819 67.73 -24.89 31.78
N GLU A 820 67.41 -25.84 32.66
CA GLU A 820 66.14 -26.60 32.62
C GLU A 820 64.95 -25.77 33.15
N LEU A 821 65.20 -24.77 34.01
CA LEU A 821 64.18 -23.93 34.66
C LEU A 821 63.84 -22.64 33.88
N ASN A 822 64.12 -22.58 32.58
CA ASN A 822 63.85 -21.40 31.73
C ASN A 822 62.36 -21.06 31.58
N TRP A 823 61.46 -21.95 32.00
CA TRP A 823 60.01 -21.75 32.01
C TRP A 823 59.52 -20.80 33.11
N PHE A 824 60.39 -20.45 34.05
CA PHE A 824 60.11 -19.50 35.13
C PHE A 824 60.87 -18.21 34.92
N THR A 825 60.30 -17.09 35.37
CA THR A 825 61.06 -15.85 35.51
C THR A 825 61.96 -15.91 36.74
N SER A 826 63.04 -15.10 36.76
CA SER A 826 63.90 -14.99 37.94
C SER A 826 63.12 -14.56 39.20
N LYS A 827 62.02 -13.81 39.04
CA LYS A 827 61.17 -13.38 40.15
C LYS A 827 60.28 -14.51 40.69
N GLU A 828 59.70 -15.31 39.81
CA GLU A 828 58.89 -16.48 40.20
C GLU A 828 59.76 -17.49 40.97
N LEU A 829 60.97 -17.80 40.46
CA LEU A 829 61.92 -18.68 41.16
C LEU A 829 62.39 -18.10 42.50
N GLU A 830 62.65 -16.79 42.55
CA GLU A 830 63.00 -16.12 43.81
C GLU A 830 61.85 -16.23 44.83
N GLY A 831 60.60 -16.00 44.42
CA GLY A 831 59.42 -16.15 45.27
C GLY A 831 59.27 -17.57 45.82
N LEU A 832 59.30 -18.58 44.94
CA LEU A 832 59.22 -20.00 45.30
C LEU A 832 60.33 -20.43 46.27
N ILE A 833 61.58 -20.01 46.03
CA ILE A 833 62.71 -20.34 46.93
C ILE A 833 62.58 -19.63 48.28
N CYS A 834 62.09 -18.39 48.30
CA CYS A 834 61.83 -17.70 49.56
C CYS A 834 60.72 -18.38 50.37
N ALA A 835 59.69 -18.90 49.69
CA ALA A 835 58.59 -19.61 50.33
C ALA A 835 59.00 -20.99 50.86
N LEU A 836 59.83 -21.75 50.13
CA LEU A 836 60.18 -23.15 50.47
C LEU A 836 61.34 -23.31 51.46
N PHE A 837 62.24 -22.32 51.58
CA PHE A 837 63.47 -22.47 52.38
C PHE A 837 63.66 -21.34 53.38
N ALA A 838 64.02 -21.70 54.62
CA ALA A 838 64.36 -20.74 55.66
C ALA A 838 65.58 -19.85 55.32
N ASP A 839 65.63 -18.67 55.95
CA ASP A 839 66.71 -17.68 55.80
C ASP A 839 68.07 -18.27 56.19
N THR A 840 68.85 -18.67 55.18
CA THR A 840 70.22 -19.18 55.34
C THR A 840 71.19 -18.45 54.41
N THR A 841 72.48 -18.47 54.76
CA THR A 841 73.54 -17.90 53.91
C THR A 841 73.61 -18.58 52.55
N LEU A 842 73.31 -19.88 52.48
CA LEU A 842 73.23 -20.64 51.23
C LEU A 842 72.06 -20.16 50.37
N ARG A 843 70.88 -19.94 50.96
CA ARG A 843 69.72 -19.40 50.24
C ARG A 843 70.01 -18.01 49.66
N GLU A 844 70.58 -17.10 50.44
CA GLU A 844 70.92 -15.75 49.97
C GLU A 844 71.93 -15.77 48.80
N GLN A 845 72.92 -16.67 48.84
CA GLN A 845 73.86 -16.85 47.72
C GLN A 845 73.16 -17.38 46.46
N SER A 846 72.28 -18.37 46.59
CA SER A 846 71.48 -18.91 45.50
C SER A 846 70.55 -17.85 44.88
N LEU A 847 69.87 -17.05 45.71
CA LEU A 847 69.01 -15.95 45.25
C LEU A 847 69.81 -14.87 44.50
N GLN A 848 71.00 -14.52 44.97
CA GLN A 848 71.90 -13.60 44.25
C GLN A 848 72.34 -14.15 42.90
N GLU A 849 72.51 -15.46 42.76
CA GLU A 849 72.80 -16.12 41.50
C GLU A 849 71.60 -16.04 40.54
N ILE A 850 70.38 -16.34 41.03
CA ILE A 850 69.14 -16.28 40.23
C ILE A 850 68.81 -14.85 39.77
N ARG A 851 69.02 -13.85 40.62
CA ARG A 851 68.81 -12.43 40.30
C ARG A 851 69.73 -11.92 39.19
N ARG A 852 70.84 -12.61 38.90
CA ARG A 852 71.73 -12.28 37.77
C ARG A 852 71.19 -12.76 36.41
N GLY A 853 70.09 -13.51 36.42
CA GLY A 853 69.41 -14.01 35.23
C GLY A 853 69.76 -15.48 34.93
N HIS A 854 68.92 -16.11 34.10
CA HIS A 854 69.11 -17.48 33.68
C HIS A 854 70.45 -17.68 32.96
N PRO A 855 71.16 -18.80 33.22
CA PRO A 855 72.37 -19.13 32.49
C PRO A 855 72.06 -19.35 31.01
N VAL A 856 72.89 -18.78 30.15
CA VAL A 856 72.76 -18.97 28.70
C VAL A 856 73.00 -20.44 28.38
N PRO A 857 72.08 -21.13 27.68
CA PRO A 857 72.28 -22.53 27.35
C PRO A 857 73.58 -22.68 26.55
N LYS A 858 74.47 -23.55 27.03
CA LYS A 858 75.62 -23.97 26.22
C LYS A 858 75.07 -24.88 25.12
N ASN A 859 75.11 -24.39 23.88
CA ASN A 859 74.77 -25.15 22.67
C ASN A 859 75.38 -26.55 22.66
#